data_AF-A0A4S2HHN9-F1
#
_entry.id   AF-A0A4S2HHN9-F1
#
_cell.length_a   1.000
_cell.length_b   1.000
_cell.length_c   1.000
_cell.angle_alpha   90.00
_cell.angle_beta   90.00
_cell.angle_gamma   90.00
#
_symmetry.space_group_name_H-M   'P 1'
#
loop_
_entity.id
_entity.type
_entity.pdbx_description
1 polymer ?
#
loop_
_entity_poly.entity_id
_entity_poly.type
_entity_poly.pdbx_seq_one_letter_code
_entity_poly.pdbx_strand_id
1 'polypeptide(L)'
;MNWIKIIKKQFSLKVITVLLCGIVFSLSCGAMWVSKSFNLDCFYDIGKVYDIEYMSWVTADFGMAYLGEGRKMSITGDVACKTFVIQGTMQQWRTLVLELGDMNLESMEWQLEFYDNTGVLVGTQQVVLLPGENIVELSGQAFSQMKYLIFNSTGNTFSIQKMQFLEGTRLTKASQYGQAVLFFFFLYLIIVLIAGKLYSKFRKKKARDFYIFLSKLQDIYLRIGKVMPNVGQVPGKYLSAGRRLLFLGMLYYMLVINNKDTYFVTAYYPRHILIFGLFLFGIAALAKEGELKKQNWRLPYMGIWAILWMGICISDFIVKKRFTGWGWLMLFVVGLLLFIWQNMREPGDLFRDLIKSIEYYSLFNLIFCLIARPKLEWYGYCGITWNPNIYIQYLMPMCVASLAELLEWIEKEKRGKGWIFHLIMIIVVFYMNWISQSRTGLLALAMILLLFVGAFLLLAGQKKYRKKCWKAIVTCTVLAVPVSFVCGWCIQTIPQKLGTQVIFPRDEYRIEVGLPSLTLNAEAAGLLKNMKDHLTVQKILPNNDIDMFTSGRSLYWNAYLRNMNLWGHPYQLEIWGKGRLEHSGFIIIAYRYGVFTIVPYLLYIGLTIWYAWKYLRYKGTEQIYRFYPIGIAVGMLCILLVENVERPFYSVSCLAFYLLPGVFMMGQQWTEETKCRKKNAEIPDTKK
;
A
#
# COMPACT_ATOMS: atom_id res chain seq x y z
N MET A 1 -5.83 -12.40 -32.46
CA MET A 1 -7.00 -12.91 -31.68
C MET A 1 -6.85 -14.35 -31.15
N ASN A 2 -5.80 -15.12 -31.55
CA ASN A 2 -5.56 -16.50 -31.09
C ASN A 2 -4.76 -16.62 -29.77
N TRP A 3 -3.89 -15.66 -29.42
CA TRP A 3 -3.10 -15.69 -28.18
C TRP A 3 -3.94 -15.67 -26.90
N ILE A 4 -5.05 -14.93 -26.89
CA ILE A 4 -5.96 -14.83 -25.73
C ILE A 4 -6.72 -16.14 -25.48
N LYS A 5 -7.03 -16.92 -26.54
CA LYS A 5 -7.63 -18.25 -26.40
C LYS A 5 -6.63 -19.28 -25.87
N ILE A 6 -5.35 -19.18 -26.27
CA ILE A 6 -4.26 -20.03 -25.76
C ILE A 6 -4.00 -19.72 -24.28
N ILE A 7 -3.90 -18.44 -23.89
CA ILE A 7 -3.74 -18.00 -22.49
C ILE A 7 -4.93 -18.44 -21.63
N LYS A 8 -6.18 -18.30 -22.11
CA LYS A 8 -7.38 -18.78 -21.41
C LYS A 8 -7.40 -20.31 -21.22
N LYS A 9 -6.76 -21.08 -22.10
CA LYS A 9 -6.74 -22.54 -22.06
C LYS A 9 -5.54 -23.08 -21.25
N GLN A 10 -4.42 -22.36 -21.20
CA GLN A 10 -3.17 -22.78 -20.52
C GLN A 10 -3.01 -22.24 -19.08
N PHE A 11 -3.55 -21.07 -18.74
CA PHE A 11 -3.45 -20.49 -17.39
C PHE A 11 -4.81 -20.43 -16.69
N SER A 12 -5.30 -21.59 -16.25
CA SER A 12 -6.43 -21.60 -15.32
C SER A 12 -6.02 -20.99 -13.98
N LEU A 13 -6.95 -20.32 -13.28
CA LEU A 13 -6.72 -19.75 -11.94
C LEU A 13 -6.11 -20.76 -10.96
N LYS A 14 -6.44 -22.05 -11.11
CA LYS A 14 -5.87 -23.14 -10.32
C LYS A 14 -4.37 -23.30 -10.54
N VAL A 15 -3.92 -23.22 -11.80
CA VAL A 15 -2.49 -23.29 -12.16
C VAL A 15 -1.75 -22.10 -11.56
N ILE A 16 -2.28 -20.88 -11.71
CA ILE A 16 -1.69 -19.68 -11.12
C ILE A 16 -1.58 -19.82 -9.59
N THR A 17 -2.62 -20.32 -8.94
CA THR A 17 -2.62 -20.54 -7.48
C THR A 17 -1.52 -21.53 -7.07
N VAL A 18 -1.41 -22.67 -7.77
CA VAL A 18 -0.37 -23.67 -7.50
C VAL A 18 1.02 -23.09 -7.70
N LEU A 19 1.25 -22.30 -8.76
CA LEU A 19 2.54 -21.67 -9.02
C LEU A 19 2.90 -20.64 -7.94
N LEU A 20 1.96 -19.77 -7.54
CA LEU A 20 2.19 -18.79 -6.47
C LEU A 20 2.48 -19.46 -5.12
N CYS A 21 1.71 -20.49 -4.74
CA CYS A 21 2.01 -21.28 -3.56
C CYS A 21 3.39 -21.93 -3.63
N GLY A 22 3.78 -22.43 -4.81
CA GLY A 22 5.09 -23.03 -5.04
C GLY A 22 6.22 -22.03 -4.88
N ILE A 23 6.08 -20.81 -5.43
CA ILE A 23 7.06 -19.73 -5.29
C ILE A 23 7.23 -19.35 -3.82
N VAL A 24 6.14 -19.15 -3.10
CA VAL A 24 6.21 -18.78 -1.67
C VAL A 24 6.84 -19.91 -0.86
N PHE A 25 6.41 -21.15 -1.07
CA PHE A 25 6.98 -22.33 -0.42
C PHE A 25 8.48 -22.47 -0.69
N SER A 26 8.91 -22.30 -1.94
CA SER A 26 10.31 -22.48 -2.31
C SER A 26 11.21 -21.35 -1.79
N LEU A 27 10.71 -20.10 -1.73
CA LEU A 27 11.41 -19.00 -1.07
C LEU A 27 11.60 -19.28 0.43
N SER A 28 10.55 -19.70 1.14
CA SER A 28 10.63 -20.06 2.55
C SER A 28 11.59 -21.22 2.83
N CYS A 29 11.47 -22.32 2.08
CA CYS A 29 12.35 -23.48 2.23
C CYS A 29 13.79 -23.18 1.82
N GLY A 30 14.00 -22.38 0.76
CA GLY A 30 15.32 -21.91 0.36
C GLY A 30 15.99 -21.08 1.45
N ALA A 31 15.24 -20.22 2.15
CA ALA A 31 15.75 -19.41 3.24
C ALA A 31 16.16 -20.27 4.44
N MET A 32 15.33 -21.26 4.82
CA MET A 32 15.63 -22.21 5.89
C MET A 32 16.85 -23.09 5.57
N TRP A 33 16.96 -23.55 4.32
CA TRP A 33 18.08 -24.35 3.85
C TRP A 33 19.40 -23.59 3.94
N VAL A 34 19.39 -22.36 3.46
CA VAL A 34 20.55 -21.49 3.42
C VAL A 34 21.00 -21.04 4.81
N SER A 35 20.05 -20.71 5.69
CA SER A 35 20.34 -20.40 7.09
C SER A 35 20.75 -21.64 7.90
N LYS A 36 20.54 -22.85 7.35
CA LYS A 36 20.70 -24.14 8.03
C LYS A 36 19.85 -24.26 9.31
N SER A 37 18.75 -23.52 9.36
CA SER A 37 17.78 -23.53 10.45
C SER A 37 16.39 -23.78 9.86
N PHE A 38 15.75 -24.87 10.24
CA PHE A 38 14.37 -25.18 9.84
C PHE A 38 13.40 -24.63 10.89
N ASN A 39 13.34 -23.30 10.97
CA ASN A 39 12.53 -22.57 11.92
C ASN A 39 11.30 -21.97 11.21
N LEU A 40 10.09 -22.35 11.64
CA LEU A 40 8.83 -21.84 11.08
C LEU A 40 8.46 -20.45 11.60
N ASP A 41 9.09 -20.01 12.70
CA ASP A 41 8.91 -18.70 13.32
C ASP A 41 9.89 -17.65 12.78
N CYS A 42 10.93 -18.07 12.05
CA CYS A 42 11.82 -17.21 11.26
C CYS A 42 12.49 -18.03 10.15
N PHE A 43 12.10 -17.83 8.88
CA PHE A 43 12.64 -18.66 7.80
C PHE A 43 14.11 -18.38 7.48
N TYR A 44 14.59 -17.15 7.69
CA TYR A 44 15.98 -16.77 7.44
C TYR A 44 16.69 -16.46 8.76
N ASP A 45 16.94 -17.52 9.53
CA ASP A 45 17.44 -17.45 10.90
C ASP A 45 18.97 -17.47 10.93
N ILE A 46 19.59 -16.30 10.76
CA ILE A 46 21.05 -16.11 10.79
C ILE A 46 21.52 -15.27 12.00
N GLY A 47 20.67 -15.13 13.01
CA GLY A 47 20.86 -14.19 14.12
C GLY A 47 20.44 -12.76 13.76
N LYS A 48 20.76 -11.80 14.65
CA LYS A 48 20.42 -10.39 14.43
C LYS A 48 21.26 -9.79 13.30
N VAL A 49 20.62 -8.89 12.56
CA VAL A 49 21.25 -8.08 11.52
C VAL A 49 20.90 -6.62 11.77
N TYR A 50 21.91 -5.76 11.81
CA TYR A 50 21.75 -4.32 11.93
C TYR A 50 22.23 -3.64 10.65
N ASP A 51 21.29 -3.15 9.85
CA ASP A 51 21.63 -2.32 8.69
C ASP A 51 21.90 -0.89 9.15
N ILE A 52 22.92 -0.23 8.61
CA ILE A 52 23.15 1.20 8.89
C ILE A 52 22.20 2.04 8.06
N GLU A 53 21.60 3.06 8.68
CA GLU A 53 20.64 3.95 8.03
C GLU A 53 21.30 4.75 6.89
N TYR A 54 20.56 4.95 5.80
CA TYR A 54 21.02 5.69 4.61
C TYR A 54 21.62 7.07 4.93
N MET A 55 20.98 7.84 5.82
CA MET A 55 21.46 9.19 6.18
C MET A 55 22.82 9.14 6.91
N SER A 56 23.10 8.03 7.59
CA SER A 56 24.40 7.79 8.20
C SER A 56 25.48 7.49 7.16
N TRP A 57 25.17 7.24 5.89
CA TRP A 57 26.20 7.08 4.84
C TRP A 57 26.62 8.43 4.27
N VAL A 58 25.66 9.34 4.05
CA VAL A 58 25.83 10.60 3.29
C VAL A 58 26.15 11.83 4.14
N THR A 59 26.30 11.66 5.45
CA THR A 59 26.73 12.71 6.39
C THR A 59 28.25 12.71 6.52
N ALA A 60 28.91 13.82 6.17
CA ALA A 60 30.33 13.96 6.45
C ALA A 60 30.54 14.20 7.95
N ASP A 61 31.70 13.78 8.45
CA ASP A 61 32.13 13.97 9.83
C ASP A 61 33.59 14.47 9.80
N PHE A 62 34.27 14.55 10.94
CA PHE A 62 35.61 15.12 11.07
C PHE A 62 36.58 14.65 9.97
N GLY A 63 37.20 15.62 9.28
CA GLY A 63 38.17 15.39 8.21
C GLY A 63 37.58 14.97 6.87
N MET A 64 36.25 15.02 6.68
CA MET A 64 35.59 14.66 5.41
C MET A 64 34.64 15.75 4.89
N ALA A 65 34.41 15.76 3.58
CA ALA A 65 33.41 16.59 2.92
C ALA A 65 32.52 15.75 1.98
N TYR A 66 31.22 16.01 2.00
CA TYR A 66 30.25 15.34 1.10
C TYR A 66 30.15 16.11 -0.22
N LEU A 67 30.36 15.43 -1.35
CA LEU A 67 30.42 16.05 -2.68
C LEU A 67 29.10 16.04 -3.45
N GLY A 68 28.01 15.49 -2.91
CA GLY A 68 26.68 15.51 -3.54
C GLY A 68 26.48 14.52 -4.70
N GLU A 69 27.40 14.44 -5.65
CA GLU A 69 27.34 13.53 -6.80
C GLU A 69 27.69 12.08 -6.40
N GLY A 70 26.78 11.13 -6.64
CA GLY A 70 27.06 9.69 -6.51
C GLY A 70 27.33 9.20 -5.07
N ARG A 71 26.92 9.94 -4.04
CA ARG A 71 27.21 9.62 -2.62
C ARG A 71 28.70 9.68 -2.24
N LYS A 72 29.50 10.46 -2.98
CA LYS A 72 30.95 10.58 -2.78
C LYS A 72 31.31 11.38 -1.52
N MET A 73 32.16 10.79 -0.70
CA MET A 73 32.90 11.43 0.38
C MET A 73 34.30 11.76 -0.10
N SER A 74 34.79 12.95 0.23
CA SER A 74 36.17 13.37 0.03
C SER A 74 36.87 13.51 1.38
N ILE A 75 38.06 12.94 1.49
CA ILE A 75 38.92 13.08 2.66
C ILE A 75 39.68 14.40 2.54
N THR A 76 39.43 15.31 3.49
CA THR A 76 39.95 16.69 3.47
C THR A 76 41.03 16.96 4.50
N GLY A 77 41.15 16.10 5.53
CA GLY A 77 42.18 16.20 6.55
C GLY A 77 43.02 14.92 6.66
N ASP A 78 44.20 15.05 7.27
CA ASP A 78 45.16 13.95 7.45
C ASP A 78 44.62 12.82 8.34
N VAL A 79 43.60 13.13 9.15
CA VAL A 79 42.78 12.16 9.87
C VAL A 79 41.32 12.43 9.53
N ALA A 80 40.68 11.44 8.92
CA ALA A 80 39.23 11.42 8.72
C ALA A 80 38.61 10.36 9.62
N CYS A 81 37.51 10.68 10.31
CA CYS A 81 36.82 9.71 11.14
C CYS A 81 35.32 9.89 11.14
N LYS A 82 34.61 8.80 11.43
CA LYS A 82 33.15 8.82 11.59
C LYS A 82 32.68 7.77 12.55
N THR A 83 31.70 8.15 13.36
CA THR A 83 31.10 7.28 14.36
C THR A 83 29.73 6.80 13.92
N PHE A 84 29.50 5.49 14.04
CA PHE A 84 28.21 4.85 13.82
C PHE A 84 27.67 4.34 15.14
N VAL A 85 26.49 4.82 15.53
CA VAL A 85 25.77 4.35 16.71
C VAL A 85 24.80 3.24 16.31
N ILE A 86 24.97 2.08 16.92
CA ILE A 86 24.10 0.92 16.77
C ILE A 86 23.02 1.01 17.86
N GLN A 87 21.82 1.44 17.46
CA GLN A 87 20.70 1.62 18.38
C GLN A 87 20.17 0.27 18.88
N GLY A 88 20.08 0.11 20.20
CA GLY A 88 19.57 -1.08 20.85
C GLY A 88 20.47 -1.56 21.99
N THR A 89 20.29 -2.81 22.42
CA THR A 89 21.15 -3.44 23.41
C THR A 89 22.50 -3.81 22.80
N MET A 90 23.59 -3.64 23.54
CA MET A 90 24.94 -4.10 23.18
C MET A 90 24.88 -5.54 22.64
N GLN A 91 25.40 -5.78 21.44
CA GLN A 91 25.42 -7.11 20.81
C GLN A 91 26.84 -7.52 20.44
N GLN A 92 27.09 -8.82 20.41
CA GLN A 92 28.32 -9.41 19.88
C GLN A 92 28.23 -9.54 18.36
N TRP A 93 28.54 -8.46 17.65
CA TRP A 93 28.61 -8.49 16.19
C TRP A 93 29.88 -9.23 15.75
N ARG A 94 29.74 -10.21 14.88
CA ARG A 94 30.86 -11.06 14.42
C ARG A 94 31.30 -10.73 13.01
N THR A 95 30.45 -10.10 12.22
CA THR A 95 30.76 -9.78 10.83
C THR A 95 30.25 -8.41 10.46
N LEU A 96 31.11 -7.65 9.77
CA LEU A 96 30.78 -6.40 9.11
C LEU A 96 30.79 -6.64 7.60
N VAL A 97 29.67 -6.35 6.94
CA VAL A 97 29.57 -6.29 5.48
C VAL A 97 29.61 -4.84 5.06
N LEU A 98 30.55 -4.49 4.20
CA LEU A 98 30.76 -3.14 3.71
C LEU A 98 30.94 -3.17 2.20
N GLU A 99 30.10 -2.44 1.47
CA GLU A 99 30.26 -2.25 0.04
C GLU A 99 30.74 -0.83 -0.24
N LEU A 100 31.89 -0.71 -0.88
CA LEU A 100 32.52 0.56 -1.22
C LEU A 100 32.45 0.80 -2.74
N GLY A 101 32.02 2.00 -3.12
CA GLY A 101 32.00 2.49 -4.49
C GLY A 101 32.86 3.74 -4.64
N ASP A 102 32.99 4.23 -5.89
CA ASP A 102 33.66 5.48 -6.23
C ASP A 102 35.05 5.68 -5.58
N MET A 103 35.76 4.59 -5.32
CA MET A 103 37.11 4.63 -4.76
C MET A 103 38.10 5.05 -5.85
N ASN A 104 38.90 6.07 -5.55
CA ASN A 104 40.01 6.48 -6.41
C ASN A 104 41.32 5.73 -6.12
N LEU A 105 41.31 4.79 -5.17
CA LEU A 105 42.43 3.94 -4.78
C LEU A 105 42.09 2.45 -4.98
N GLU A 106 43.12 1.63 -5.21
CA GLU A 106 42.99 0.17 -5.30
C GLU A 106 42.63 -0.48 -3.96
N SER A 107 43.01 0.14 -2.85
CA SER A 107 42.64 -0.27 -1.50
C SER A 107 42.68 0.92 -0.53
N MET A 108 41.98 0.81 0.60
CA MET A 108 42.06 1.77 1.72
C MET A 108 42.20 1.03 3.04
N GLU A 109 43.08 1.54 3.90
CA GLU A 109 43.25 1.05 5.27
C GLU A 109 42.37 1.84 6.24
N TRP A 110 41.52 1.14 6.97
CA TRP A 110 40.67 1.71 8.01
C TRP A 110 41.03 1.11 9.36
N GLN A 111 41.17 1.98 10.37
CA GLN A 111 41.21 1.59 11.76
C GLN A 111 39.79 1.60 12.33
N LEU A 112 39.26 0.45 12.68
CA LEU A 112 37.97 0.31 13.35
C LEU A 112 38.18 0.34 14.85
N GLU A 113 37.47 1.20 15.55
CA GLU A 113 37.39 1.29 17.01
C GLU A 113 35.97 0.99 17.48
N PHE A 114 35.84 0.12 18.47
CA PHE A 114 34.56 -0.34 19.00
C PHE A 114 34.35 0.20 20.41
N TYR A 115 33.15 0.71 20.69
CA TYR A 115 32.81 1.30 21.98
C TYR A 115 31.53 0.68 22.57
N ASP A 116 31.49 0.57 23.90
CA ASP A 116 30.30 0.13 24.63
C ASP A 116 29.24 1.24 24.77
N ASN A 117 28.15 0.95 25.50
CA ASN A 117 27.05 1.89 25.72
C ASN A 117 27.46 3.14 26.54
N THR A 118 28.58 3.07 27.26
CA THR A 118 29.12 4.14 28.11
C THR A 118 30.18 4.98 27.39
N GLY A 119 30.54 4.61 26.17
CA GLY A 119 31.57 5.28 25.38
C GLY A 119 32.99 4.81 25.71
N VAL A 120 33.15 3.67 26.39
CA VAL A 120 34.47 3.08 26.66
C VAL A 120 34.91 2.25 25.46
N LEU A 121 36.15 2.44 25.03
CA LEU A 121 36.78 1.66 23.96
C LEU A 121 36.94 0.21 24.42
N VAL A 122 36.30 -0.72 23.71
CA VAL A 122 36.37 -2.16 23.99
C VAL A 122 37.37 -2.88 23.09
N GLY A 123 37.69 -2.32 21.92
CA GLY A 123 38.72 -2.87 21.05
C GLY A 123 38.98 -2.07 19.78
N THR A 124 40.04 -2.43 19.09
CA THR A 124 40.50 -1.81 17.84
C THR A 124 40.93 -2.88 16.85
N GLN A 125 40.66 -2.68 15.56
CA GLN A 125 41.02 -3.61 14.48
C GLN A 125 41.38 -2.83 13.21
N GLN A 126 42.52 -3.15 12.61
CA GLN A 126 42.89 -2.61 11.29
C GLN A 126 42.33 -3.49 10.19
N VAL A 127 41.78 -2.88 9.14
CA VAL A 127 41.21 -3.59 7.98
C VAL A 127 41.65 -2.92 6.68
N VAL A 128 41.99 -3.74 5.69
CA VAL A 128 42.27 -3.30 4.31
C VAL A 128 41.02 -3.57 3.49
N LEU A 129 40.47 -2.53 2.87
CA LEU A 129 39.22 -2.57 2.12
C LEU A 129 39.48 -2.35 0.64
N LEU A 130 38.82 -3.13 -0.20
CA LEU A 130 38.90 -3.06 -1.65
C LEU A 130 37.63 -2.41 -2.23
N PRO A 131 37.67 -1.88 -3.47
CA PRO A 131 36.46 -1.51 -4.19
C PRO A 131 35.49 -2.70 -4.31
N GLY A 132 34.21 -2.47 -4.03
CA GLY A 132 33.16 -3.51 -4.04
C GLY A 132 32.82 -4.06 -2.65
N GLU A 133 32.32 -5.30 -2.60
CA GLU A 133 31.86 -5.96 -1.38
C GLU A 133 33.03 -6.50 -0.54
N ASN A 134 33.13 -6.02 0.70
CA ASN A 134 34.10 -6.45 1.71
C ASN A 134 33.37 -7.13 2.86
N ILE A 135 33.89 -8.27 3.29
CA ILE A 135 33.38 -9.05 4.43
C ILE A 135 34.49 -9.07 5.47
N VAL A 136 34.28 -8.37 6.57
CA VAL A 136 35.23 -8.24 7.66
C VAL A 136 34.76 -9.08 8.84
N GLU A 137 35.57 -10.04 9.26
CA GLU A 137 35.37 -10.75 10.52
C GLU A 137 35.79 -9.84 11.68
N LEU A 138 34.86 -9.61 12.61
CA LEU A 138 35.07 -8.77 13.78
C LEU A 138 35.56 -9.64 14.94
N SER A 139 36.32 -9.04 15.85
CA SER A 139 36.93 -9.69 17.02
C SER A 139 35.95 -10.28 18.05
N GLY A 140 34.63 -10.24 17.78
CA GLY A 140 33.59 -10.90 18.57
C GLY A 140 33.23 -10.19 19.87
N GLN A 141 33.79 -9.01 20.12
CA GLN A 141 33.46 -8.19 21.27
C GLN A 141 32.04 -7.65 21.18
N ALA A 142 31.40 -7.46 22.33
CA ALA A 142 30.12 -6.80 22.39
C ALA A 142 30.34 -5.28 22.27
N PHE A 143 29.58 -4.60 21.41
CA PHE A 143 29.67 -3.14 21.26
C PHE A 143 28.34 -2.53 20.84
N SER A 144 28.26 -1.20 20.94
CA SER A 144 27.09 -0.41 20.54
C SER A 144 27.46 0.78 19.64
N GLN A 145 28.75 1.09 19.52
CA GLN A 145 29.22 2.11 18.60
C GLN A 145 30.48 1.60 17.92
N MET A 146 30.67 1.99 16.67
CA MET A 146 31.90 1.75 15.94
C MET A 146 32.32 3.05 15.26
N LYS A 147 33.58 3.41 15.43
CA LYS A 147 34.22 4.52 14.75
C LYS A 147 35.23 3.97 13.76
N TYR A 148 35.26 4.48 12.53
CA TYR A 148 36.42 4.24 11.65
C TYR A 148 37.30 5.47 11.61
N LEU A 149 38.60 5.26 11.48
CA LEU A 149 39.61 6.28 11.23
C LEU A 149 40.38 5.93 9.96
N ILE A 150 40.63 6.94 9.14
CA ILE A 150 41.45 6.88 7.93
C ILE A 150 42.58 7.87 8.11
N PHE A 151 43.81 7.41 7.93
CA PHE A 151 45.01 8.22 8.10
C PHE A 151 45.64 8.54 6.75
N ASN A 152 46.26 9.72 6.64
CA ASN A 152 47.14 10.13 5.54
C ASN A 152 46.56 9.89 4.14
N SER A 153 45.25 10.08 3.98
CA SER A 153 44.50 9.80 2.75
C SER A 153 43.85 11.06 2.16
N THR A 154 44.38 12.23 2.46
CA THR A 154 43.88 13.53 2.02
C THR A 154 43.79 13.61 0.49
N GLY A 155 42.65 14.07 -0.03
CA GLY A 155 42.35 14.13 -1.46
C GLY A 155 41.68 12.87 -2.03
N ASN A 156 41.61 11.77 -1.27
CA ASN A 156 40.96 10.55 -1.73
C ASN A 156 39.45 10.58 -1.54
N THR A 157 38.77 9.79 -2.37
CA THR A 157 37.31 9.72 -2.40
C THR A 157 36.81 8.29 -2.33
N PHE A 158 35.66 8.11 -1.70
CA PHE A 158 34.93 6.85 -1.66
C PHE A 158 33.44 7.10 -1.43
N SER A 159 32.61 6.10 -1.71
CA SER A 159 31.19 6.09 -1.34
C SER A 159 30.84 4.80 -0.61
N ILE A 160 30.11 4.91 0.51
CA ILE A 160 29.56 3.73 1.19
C ILE A 160 28.25 3.39 0.50
N GLN A 161 28.21 2.23 -0.14
CA GLN A 161 27.04 1.73 -0.86
C GLN A 161 26.13 0.89 0.04
N LYS A 162 26.72 0.13 0.96
CA LYS A 162 26.01 -0.73 1.92
C LYS A 162 26.88 -0.94 3.15
N MET A 163 26.27 -0.95 4.34
CA MET A 163 26.96 -1.29 5.58
C MET A 163 26.01 -2.03 6.54
N GLN A 164 26.41 -3.22 6.98
CA GLN A 164 25.58 -4.09 7.83
C GLN A 164 26.43 -4.85 8.85
N PHE A 165 25.92 -4.96 10.08
CA PHE A 165 26.48 -5.81 11.12
C PHE A 165 25.66 -7.08 11.28
N LEU A 166 26.33 -8.22 11.45
CA LEU A 166 25.69 -9.53 11.64
C LEU A 166 26.24 -10.24 12.88
N GLU A 167 25.36 -10.88 13.65
CA GLU A 167 25.75 -11.81 14.72
C GLU A 167 26.34 -13.11 14.14
N GLY A 168 25.78 -13.58 13.02
CA GLY A 168 26.27 -14.76 12.32
C GLY A 168 27.43 -14.44 11.38
N THR A 169 28.37 -15.38 11.24
CA THR A 169 29.51 -15.28 10.30
C THR A 169 29.18 -15.71 8.88
N ARG A 170 27.93 -16.12 8.62
CA ARG A 170 27.56 -16.78 7.36
C ARG A 170 26.77 -15.85 6.45
N LEU A 171 27.46 -15.36 5.43
CA LEU A 171 26.84 -14.66 4.31
C LEU A 171 26.56 -15.65 3.19
N THR A 172 25.32 -15.66 2.74
CA THR A 172 24.92 -16.53 1.64
C THR A 172 25.08 -15.79 0.32
N LYS A 173 25.83 -16.39 -0.59
CA LYS A 173 25.85 -15.92 -1.97
C LYS A 173 24.45 -16.04 -2.57
N ALA A 174 23.99 -15.00 -3.27
CA ALA A 174 22.68 -14.98 -3.91
C ALA A 174 22.46 -16.17 -4.86
N SER A 175 23.51 -16.65 -5.52
CA SER A 175 23.47 -17.84 -6.39
C SER A 175 23.11 -19.12 -5.64
N GLN A 176 23.63 -19.33 -4.42
CA GLN A 176 23.31 -20.50 -3.60
C GLN A 176 21.86 -20.48 -3.14
N TYR A 177 21.35 -19.31 -2.74
CA TYR A 177 19.94 -19.13 -2.41
C TYR A 177 19.04 -19.39 -3.63
N GLY A 178 19.38 -18.83 -4.79
CA GLY A 178 18.65 -19.08 -6.04
C GLY A 178 18.59 -20.56 -6.42
N GLN A 179 19.69 -21.29 -6.29
CA GLN A 179 19.74 -22.74 -6.53
C GLN A 179 18.85 -23.52 -5.55
N ALA A 180 18.88 -23.18 -4.26
CA ALA A 180 18.03 -23.81 -3.25
C ALA A 180 16.54 -23.56 -3.55
N VAL A 181 16.16 -22.33 -3.90
CA VAL A 181 14.79 -21.97 -4.27
C VAL A 181 14.34 -22.77 -5.50
N LEU A 182 15.18 -22.87 -6.54
CA LEU A 182 14.85 -23.68 -7.73
C LEU A 182 14.64 -25.16 -7.36
N PHE A 183 15.54 -25.73 -6.56
CA PHE A 183 15.43 -27.11 -6.09
C PHE A 183 14.10 -27.37 -5.37
N PHE A 184 13.75 -26.55 -4.37
CA PHE A 184 12.49 -26.70 -3.63
C PHE A 184 11.26 -26.43 -4.50
N PHE A 185 11.37 -25.55 -5.51
CA PHE A 185 10.28 -25.31 -6.44
C PHE A 185 10.00 -26.54 -7.32
N PHE A 186 11.04 -27.17 -7.88
CA PHE A 186 10.88 -28.43 -8.63
C PHE A 186 10.36 -29.56 -7.74
N LEU A 187 10.89 -29.69 -6.52
CA LEU A 187 10.40 -30.67 -5.56
C LEU A 187 8.91 -30.47 -5.24
N TYR A 188 8.50 -29.23 -4.99
CA TYR A 188 7.09 -28.87 -4.78
C TYR A 188 6.22 -29.27 -5.99
N LEU A 189 6.65 -28.98 -7.22
CA LEU A 189 5.89 -29.36 -8.41
C LEU A 189 5.75 -30.89 -8.53
N ILE A 190 6.81 -31.65 -8.27
CA ILE A 190 6.76 -33.11 -8.25
C ILE A 190 5.75 -33.60 -7.21
N ILE A 191 5.80 -33.07 -5.98
CA ILE A 191 4.88 -33.42 -4.89
C ILE A 191 3.43 -33.13 -5.29
N VAL A 192 3.14 -31.93 -5.83
CA VAL A 192 1.79 -31.56 -6.26
C VAL A 192 1.30 -32.43 -7.42
N LEU A 193 2.16 -32.79 -8.36
CA LEU A 193 1.82 -33.68 -9.47
C LEU A 193 1.51 -35.10 -8.99
N ILE A 194 2.32 -35.65 -8.09
CA ILE A 194 2.10 -36.97 -7.49
C ILE A 194 0.81 -36.97 -6.66
N ALA A 195 0.66 -35.98 -5.75
CA ALA A 195 -0.54 -35.82 -4.94
C ALA A 195 -1.79 -35.62 -5.81
N GLY A 196 -1.68 -34.89 -6.92
CA GLY A 196 -2.76 -34.71 -7.89
C GLY A 196 -3.17 -36.01 -8.58
N LYS A 197 -2.20 -36.85 -8.98
CA LYS A 197 -2.46 -38.18 -9.55
C LYS A 197 -3.06 -39.16 -8.53
N LEU A 198 -2.58 -39.13 -7.29
CA LEU A 198 -3.14 -39.95 -6.21
C LEU A 198 -4.57 -39.51 -5.89
N TYR A 199 -4.79 -38.20 -5.76
CA TYR A 199 -6.12 -37.64 -5.50
C TYR A 199 -7.12 -37.97 -6.61
N SER A 200 -6.71 -37.95 -7.89
CA SER A 200 -7.59 -38.33 -8.99
C SER A 200 -7.94 -39.83 -8.97
N LYS A 201 -7.01 -40.69 -8.55
CA LYS A 201 -7.21 -42.15 -8.43
C LYS A 201 -8.17 -42.55 -7.30
N PHE A 202 -8.13 -41.85 -6.16
CA PHE A 202 -8.94 -42.16 -4.97
C PHE A 202 -10.28 -41.40 -4.90
N ARG A 203 -10.63 -40.62 -5.92
CA ARG A 203 -11.81 -39.76 -5.89
C ARG A 203 -13.11 -40.57 -6.01
N LYS A 204 -13.68 -41.00 -4.88
CA LYS A 204 -15.12 -41.28 -4.79
C LYS A 204 -15.87 -39.98 -5.17
N LYS A 205 -16.89 -40.07 -6.03
CA LYS A 205 -17.62 -38.98 -6.73
C LYS A 205 -18.18 -37.78 -5.90
N LYS A 206 -17.85 -37.62 -4.61
CA LYS A 206 -18.37 -36.58 -3.70
C LYS A 206 -17.25 -35.76 -3.03
N ALA A 207 -16.36 -35.14 -3.81
CA ALA A 207 -15.58 -34.03 -3.26
C ALA A 207 -16.54 -32.88 -2.93
N ARG A 208 -16.71 -32.56 -1.64
CA ARG A 208 -17.55 -31.44 -1.17
C ARG A 208 -17.04 -30.14 -1.80
N ASP A 209 -17.92 -29.46 -2.53
CA ASP A 209 -17.61 -28.17 -3.16
C ASP A 209 -17.35 -27.12 -2.07
N PHE A 210 -16.25 -26.35 -2.19
CA PHE A 210 -15.93 -25.24 -1.29
C PHE A 210 -17.09 -24.23 -1.18
N TYR A 211 -17.94 -24.18 -2.21
CA TYR A 211 -19.19 -23.41 -2.20
C TYR A 211 -20.11 -23.71 -1.01
N ILE A 212 -20.04 -24.91 -0.40
CA ILE A 212 -20.81 -25.25 0.80
C ILE A 212 -20.51 -24.26 1.93
N PHE A 213 -19.26 -23.84 2.08
CA PHE A 213 -18.88 -22.85 3.10
C PHE A 213 -19.55 -21.50 2.84
N LEU A 214 -19.45 -20.99 1.61
CA LEU A 214 -20.11 -19.74 1.22
C LEU A 214 -21.63 -19.81 1.40
N SER A 215 -22.25 -20.97 1.12
CA SER A 215 -23.68 -21.18 1.33
C SER A 215 -24.06 -21.12 2.81
N LYS A 216 -23.28 -21.76 3.70
CA LYS A 216 -23.48 -21.68 5.15
C LYS A 216 -23.28 -20.27 5.68
N LEU A 217 -22.31 -19.54 5.14
CA LEU A 217 -22.08 -18.14 5.51
C LEU A 217 -23.28 -17.27 5.12
N GLN A 218 -23.88 -17.49 3.95
CA GLN A 218 -25.14 -16.84 3.58
C GLN A 218 -26.33 -17.26 4.47
N ASP A 219 -26.36 -18.50 4.98
CA ASP A 219 -27.38 -18.90 5.96
C ASP A 219 -27.31 -18.07 7.25
N ILE A 220 -26.10 -17.74 7.69
CA ILE A 220 -25.89 -16.83 8.83
C ILE A 220 -26.42 -15.43 8.48
N TYR A 221 -26.11 -14.90 7.30
CA TYR A 221 -26.61 -13.60 6.86
C TYR A 221 -28.13 -13.54 6.75
N LEU A 222 -28.77 -14.62 6.28
CA LEU A 222 -30.23 -14.74 6.23
C LEU A 222 -30.84 -14.68 7.63
N ARG A 223 -30.23 -15.35 8.62
CA ARG A 223 -30.70 -15.30 10.02
C ARG A 223 -30.58 -13.89 10.58
N ILE A 224 -29.44 -13.22 10.37
CA ILE A 224 -29.24 -11.82 10.81
C ILE A 224 -30.26 -10.90 10.12
N GLY A 225 -30.42 -11.05 8.80
CA GLY A 225 -31.34 -10.25 8.01
C GLY A 225 -32.80 -10.43 8.38
N LYS A 226 -33.23 -11.58 8.93
CA LYS A 226 -34.59 -11.77 9.46
C LYS A 226 -34.90 -10.87 10.66
N VAL A 227 -33.90 -10.59 11.51
CA VAL A 227 -34.05 -9.75 12.70
C VAL A 227 -33.93 -8.25 12.35
N MET A 228 -33.26 -7.91 11.24
CA MET A 228 -33.15 -6.53 10.79
C MET A 228 -34.51 -5.96 10.34
N PRO A 229 -34.79 -4.66 10.62
CA PRO A 229 -36.00 -4.01 10.14
C PRO A 229 -36.02 -3.98 8.61
N ASN A 230 -37.20 -4.19 8.02
CA ASN A 230 -37.39 -4.03 6.58
C ASN A 230 -37.72 -2.57 6.28
N VAL A 231 -36.86 -1.89 5.53
CA VAL A 231 -37.02 -0.46 5.23
C VAL A 231 -37.70 -0.20 3.88
N GLY A 232 -38.22 -1.23 3.21
CA GLY A 232 -38.81 -1.11 1.87
C GLY A 232 -40.05 -0.20 1.76
N GLN A 233 -40.66 0.20 2.89
CA GLN A 233 -41.76 1.18 2.93
C GLN A 233 -41.27 2.63 3.07
N VAL A 234 -40.01 2.85 3.45
CA VAL A 234 -39.45 4.19 3.64
C VAL A 234 -39.10 4.79 2.27
N PRO A 235 -39.44 6.07 2.00
CA PRO A 235 -39.11 6.71 0.73
C PRO A 235 -37.60 6.69 0.46
N GLY A 236 -37.21 6.29 -0.76
CA GLY A 236 -35.81 6.09 -1.15
C GLY A 236 -34.90 7.31 -0.92
N LYS A 237 -35.44 8.53 -0.99
CA LYS A 237 -34.70 9.78 -0.70
C LYS A 237 -34.14 9.79 0.73
N TYR A 238 -34.93 9.37 1.72
CA TYR A 238 -34.49 9.35 3.12
C TYR A 238 -33.50 8.22 3.39
N LEU A 239 -33.70 7.05 2.77
CA LEU A 239 -32.76 5.94 2.85
C LEU A 239 -31.40 6.31 2.25
N SER A 240 -31.41 6.92 1.07
CA SER A 240 -30.21 7.43 0.41
C SER A 240 -29.50 8.49 1.25
N ALA A 241 -30.23 9.45 1.82
CA ALA A 241 -29.67 10.44 2.74
C ALA A 241 -29.04 9.79 3.98
N GLY A 242 -29.72 8.84 4.62
CA GLY A 242 -29.22 8.11 5.79
C GLY A 242 -27.95 7.32 5.48
N ARG A 243 -27.92 6.58 4.36
CA ARG A 243 -26.71 5.86 3.92
C ARG A 243 -25.55 6.80 3.63
N ARG A 244 -25.81 7.96 2.98
CA ARG A 244 -24.78 8.99 2.74
C ARG A 244 -24.25 9.58 4.04
N LEU A 245 -25.11 9.87 5.01
CA LEU A 245 -24.70 10.37 6.33
C LEU A 245 -23.83 9.34 7.07
N LEU A 246 -24.17 8.05 7.01
CA LEU A 246 -23.35 7.00 7.61
C LEU A 246 -22.00 6.84 6.92
N PHE A 247 -21.95 6.88 5.58
CA PHE A 247 -20.68 6.89 4.85
C PHE A 247 -19.85 8.12 5.20
N LEU A 248 -20.44 9.33 5.20
CA LEU A 248 -19.77 10.57 5.59
C LEU A 248 -19.23 10.51 7.02
N GLY A 249 -20.06 10.07 7.98
CA GLY A 249 -19.65 9.90 9.38
C GLY A 249 -18.48 8.94 9.50
N MET A 250 -18.51 7.84 8.76
CA MET A 250 -17.41 6.89 8.71
C MET A 250 -16.13 7.53 8.14
N LEU A 251 -16.20 8.28 7.03
CA LEU A 251 -15.05 8.95 6.42
C LEU A 251 -14.42 10.00 7.36
N TYR A 252 -15.25 10.82 8.03
CA TYR A 252 -14.76 11.77 9.04
C TYR A 252 -14.18 11.07 10.26
N TYR A 253 -14.75 9.94 10.68
CA TYR A 253 -14.18 9.14 11.75
C TYR A 253 -12.78 8.62 11.39
N MET A 254 -12.56 8.17 10.14
CA MET A 254 -11.22 7.80 9.64
C MET A 254 -10.23 9.00 9.72
N LEU A 255 -10.69 10.21 9.39
CA LEU A 255 -9.85 11.41 9.49
C LEU A 255 -9.46 11.71 10.94
N VAL A 256 -10.42 11.64 11.87
CA VAL A 256 -10.20 11.92 13.30
C VAL A 256 -9.21 10.93 13.92
N ILE A 257 -9.38 9.62 13.68
CA ILE A 257 -8.50 8.60 14.28
C ILE A 257 -7.05 8.73 13.78
N ASN A 258 -6.87 9.19 12.54
CA ASN A 258 -5.54 9.39 11.94
C ASN A 258 -4.83 10.60 12.53
N ASN A 259 -5.53 11.74 12.63
CA ASN A 259 -4.95 12.99 13.12
C ASN A 259 -4.76 13.01 14.65
N LYS A 260 -5.54 12.22 15.40
CA LYS A 260 -5.34 12.02 16.86
C LYS A 260 -4.36 10.90 17.22
N ASP A 261 -3.81 10.21 16.22
CA ASP A 261 -2.91 9.04 16.40
C ASP A 261 -3.49 7.86 17.22
N THR A 262 -4.81 7.83 17.43
CA THR A 262 -5.47 6.78 18.22
C THR A 262 -5.45 5.43 17.52
N TYR A 263 -5.36 5.41 16.18
CA TYR A 263 -5.40 4.17 15.38
C TYR A 263 -4.27 3.20 15.74
N PHE A 264 -3.07 3.72 16.03
CA PHE A 264 -1.93 2.88 16.33
C PHE A 264 -1.96 2.40 17.79
N VAL A 265 -2.70 3.04 18.69
CA VAL A 265 -2.71 2.63 20.09
C VAL A 265 -3.47 1.31 20.24
N THR A 266 -2.78 0.27 20.71
CA THR A 266 -3.29 -1.12 20.80
C THR A 266 -4.61 -1.22 21.59
N ALA A 267 -4.77 -0.42 22.64
CA ALA A 267 -6.00 -0.41 23.45
C ALA A 267 -7.23 0.14 22.72
N TYR A 268 -7.04 1.04 21.73
CA TYR A 268 -8.14 1.68 21.00
C TYR A 268 -8.51 0.95 19.71
N TYR A 269 -7.58 0.21 19.09
CA TYR A 269 -7.81 -0.43 17.80
C TYR A 269 -9.07 -1.33 17.73
N PRO A 270 -9.32 -2.26 18.69
CA PRO A 270 -10.55 -3.07 18.66
C PRO A 270 -11.83 -2.23 18.74
N ARG A 271 -11.79 -1.09 19.45
CA ARG A 271 -12.91 -0.15 19.54
C ARG A 271 -13.17 0.53 18.20
N HIS A 272 -12.11 0.89 17.48
CA HIS A 272 -12.24 1.43 16.13
C HIS A 272 -12.88 0.40 15.18
N ILE A 273 -12.45 -0.87 15.21
CA ILE A 273 -13.04 -1.97 14.43
C ILE A 273 -14.55 -2.13 14.72
N LEU A 274 -14.95 -2.07 15.99
CA LEU A 274 -16.35 -2.12 16.38
C LEU A 274 -17.15 -0.96 15.78
N ILE A 275 -16.63 0.27 15.87
CA ILE A 275 -17.29 1.48 15.34
C ILE A 275 -17.44 1.40 13.81
N PHE A 276 -16.43 0.92 13.09
CA PHE A 276 -16.55 0.65 11.65
C PHE A 276 -17.59 -0.44 11.36
N GLY A 277 -17.65 -1.48 12.19
CA GLY A 277 -18.70 -2.49 12.15
C GLY A 277 -20.09 -1.89 12.30
N LEU A 278 -20.28 -0.96 13.23
CA LEU A 278 -21.56 -0.27 13.43
C LEU A 278 -21.95 0.60 12.23
N PHE A 279 -21.03 1.36 11.64
CA PHE A 279 -21.30 2.14 10.43
C PHE A 279 -21.73 1.23 9.27
N LEU A 280 -20.95 0.18 8.99
CA LEU A 280 -21.23 -0.74 7.89
C LEU A 280 -22.52 -1.55 8.10
N PHE A 281 -22.79 -1.96 9.35
CA PHE A 281 -24.03 -2.63 9.72
C PHE A 281 -25.24 -1.68 9.57
N GLY A 282 -25.10 -0.42 9.99
CA GLY A 282 -26.13 0.61 9.79
C GLY A 282 -26.42 0.85 8.30
N ILE A 283 -25.38 0.92 7.47
CA ILE A 283 -25.53 1.04 6.01
C ILE A 283 -26.26 -0.20 5.45
N ALA A 284 -25.89 -1.40 5.90
CA ALA A 284 -26.54 -2.64 5.50
C ALA A 284 -28.03 -2.68 5.92
N ALA A 285 -28.35 -2.22 7.13
CA ALA A 285 -29.73 -2.15 7.62
C ALA A 285 -30.57 -1.17 6.77
N LEU A 286 -30.04 0.00 6.42
CA LEU A 286 -30.70 0.97 5.53
C LEU A 286 -30.73 0.54 4.05
N ALA A 287 -30.05 -0.55 3.69
CA ALA A 287 -30.06 -1.14 2.36
C ALA A 287 -31.00 -2.37 2.26
N LYS A 288 -31.56 -2.86 3.37
CA LYS A 288 -32.40 -4.06 3.37
C LYS A 288 -33.82 -3.75 2.87
N GLU A 289 -34.06 -3.98 1.59
CA GLU A 289 -35.33 -3.79 0.90
C GLU A 289 -36.07 -5.13 0.71
N GLY A 290 -36.79 -5.61 1.73
CA GLY A 290 -37.61 -6.82 1.64
C GLY A 290 -36.95 -8.11 2.16
N GLU A 291 -37.45 -9.24 1.67
CA GLU A 291 -36.96 -10.57 2.03
C GLU A 291 -35.65 -10.90 1.31
N LEU A 292 -34.66 -11.35 2.07
CA LEU A 292 -33.36 -11.74 1.55
C LEU A 292 -33.39 -13.16 0.99
N LYS A 293 -32.70 -13.37 -0.13
CA LYS A 293 -32.55 -14.68 -0.79
C LYS A 293 -31.08 -15.00 -0.98
N LYS A 294 -30.75 -16.31 -1.01
CA LYS A 294 -29.39 -16.77 -1.32
C LYS A 294 -28.98 -16.27 -2.70
N GLN A 295 -27.74 -15.82 -2.80
CA GLN A 295 -27.14 -15.30 -4.02
C GLN A 295 -26.09 -16.26 -4.56
N ASN A 296 -25.91 -16.29 -5.88
CA ASN A 296 -24.98 -17.22 -6.53
C ASN A 296 -23.52 -16.75 -6.41
N TRP A 297 -22.88 -17.10 -5.31
CA TRP A 297 -21.46 -16.80 -5.05
C TRP A 297 -20.50 -17.88 -5.59
N ARG A 298 -20.90 -18.68 -6.60
CA ARG A 298 -20.01 -19.64 -7.30
C ARG A 298 -19.01 -18.96 -8.26
N LEU A 299 -18.52 -17.79 -7.88
CA LEU A 299 -17.48 -17.07 -8.58
C LEU A 299 -16.12 -17.35 -7.93
N PRO A 300 -15.05 -17.56 -8.72
CA PRO A 300 -13.71 -17.71 -8.17
C PRO A 300 -13.29 -16.52 -7.29
N TYR A 301 -13.76 -15.31 -7.63
CA TYR A 301 -13.51 -14.09 -6.86
C TYR A 301 -14.01 -14.18 -5.42
N MET A 302 -15.26 -14.60 -5.19
CA MET A 302 -15.81 -14.74 -3.85
C MET A 302 -15.18 -15.89 -3.08
N GLY A 303 -14.74 -16.95 -3.78
CA GLY A 303 -13.95 -18.02 -3.20
C GLY A 303 -12.63 -17.51 -2.63
N ILE A 304 -11.86 -16.76 -3.44
CA ILE A 304 -10.58 -16.18 -3.01
C ILE A 304 -10.76 -15.14 -1.93
N TRP A 305 -11.78 -14.28 -2.03
CA TRP A 305 -12.13 -13.32 -0.98
C TRP A 305 -12.36 -14.04 0.36
N ALA A 306 -13.15 -15.11 0.38
CA ALA A 306 -13.39 -15.87 1.61
C ALA A 306 -12.12 -16.56 2.12
N ILE A 307 -11.30 -17.16 1.24
CA ILE A 307 -10.04 -17.80 1.62
C ILE A 307 -9.07 -16.80 2.25
N LEU A 308 -8.93 -15.60 1.66
CA LEU A 308 -8.10 -14.52 2.19
C LEU A 308 -8.51 -14.17 3.63
N TRP A 309 -9.79 -13.87 3.84
CA TRP A 309 -10.26 -13.43 5.15
C TRP A 309 -10.28 -14.54 6.20
N MET A 310 -10.53 -15.79 5.79
CA MET A 310 -10.34 -16.93 6.68
C MET A 310 -8.88 -17.11 7.07
N GLY A 311 -7.94 -16.97 6.13
CA GLY A 311 -6.50 -17.04 6.42
C GLY A 311 -6.09 -15.98 7.45
N ILE A 312 -6.58 -14.76 7.29
CA ILE A 312 -6.38 -13.67 8.26
C ILE A 312 -6.99 -14.01 9.63
N CYS A 313 -8.21 -14.56 9.69
CA CYS A 313 -8.82 -14.96 10.96
C CYS A 313 -8.03 -16.08 11.66
N ILE A 314 -7.57 -17.08 10.90
CA ILE A 314 -6.76 -18.19 11.43
C ILE A 314 -5.44 -17.64 11.98
N SER A 315 -4.77 -16.77 11.22
CA SER A 315 -3.54 -16.13 11.69
C SER A 315 -3.80 -15.35 12.98
N ASP A 316 -4.86 -14.53 13.07
CA ASP A 316 -5.24 -13.78 14.28
C ASP A 316 -5.53 -14.67 15.49
N PHE A 317 -6.00 -15.89 15.26
CA PHE A 317 -6.23 -16.88 16.31
C PHE A 317 -4.92 -17.50 16.82
N ILE A 318 -3.96 -17.77 15.93
CA ILE A 318 -2.67 -18.39 16.29
C ILE A 318 -1.73 -17.37 16.94
N VAL A 319 -1.63 -16.16 16.38
CA VAL A 319 -0.74 -15.10 16.86
C VAL A 319 -1.58 -13.91 17.29
N LYS A 320 -1.50 -13.53 18.57
CA LYS A 320 -2.20 -12.36 19.13
C LYS A 320 -1.58 -11.06 18.60
N LYS A 321 -2.20 -10.46 17.58
CA LYS A 321 -1.68 -9.23 16.94
C LYS A 321 -2.25 -7.95 17.52
N ARG A 322 -1.47 -6.87 17.36
CA ARG A 322 -1.91 -5.49 17.61
C ARG A 322 -3.15 -5.14 16.79
N PHE A 323 -3.16 -5.53 15.53
CA PHE A 323 -4.24 -5.24 14.58
C PHE A 323 -5.09 -6.49 14.32
N THR A 324 -5.91 -6.88 15.30
CA THR A 324 -6.81 -8.05 15.23
C THR A 324 -8.25 -7.67 14.90
N GLY A 325 -9.01 -8.59 14.33
CA GLY A 325 -10.45 -8.40 14.11
C GLY A 325 -10.82 -8.01 12.67
N TRP A 326 -9.83 -7.72 11.83
CA TRP A 326 -10.07 -7.30 10.45
C TRP A 326 -10.72 -8.40 9.61
N GLY A 327 -10.20 -9.64 9.68
CA GLY A 327 -10.80 -10.77 8.98
C GLY A 327 -12.23 -11.06 9.43
N TRP A 328 -12.50 -10.94 10.74
CA TRP A 328 -13.83 -11.11 11.32
C TRP A 328 -14.80 -10.07 10.80
N LEU A 329 -14.41 -8.80 10.79
CA LEU A 329 -15.22 -7.72 10.25
C LEU A 329 -15.52 -7.93 8.76
N MET A 330 -14.51 -8.33 7.97
CA MET A 330 -14.67 -8.56 6.54
C MET A 330 -15.63 -9.73 6.26
N LEU A 331 -15.51 -10.84 6.99
CA LEU A 331 -16.44 -11.96 6.84
C LEU A 331 -17.84 -11.60 7.32
N PHE A 332 -18.02 -11.13 8.55
CA PHE A 332 -19.35 -11.05 9.16
C PHE A 332 -20.11 -9.76 8.90
N VAL A 333 -19.42 -8.63 8.70
CA VAL A 333 -20.07 -7.32 8.50
C VAL A 333 -19.99 -6.90 7.03
N VAL A 334 -18.80 -6.89 6.44
CA VAL A 334 -18.68 -6.53 5.01
C VAL A 334 -19.32 -7.61 4.13
N GLY A 335 -19.13 -8.89 4.45
CA GLY A 335 -19.81 -9.99 3.76
C GLY A 335 -21.34 -9.88 3.82
N LEU A 336 -21.90 -9.48 4.97
CA LEU A 336 -23.32 -9.20 5.13
C LEU A 336 -23.78 -8.00 4.31
N LEU A 337 -23.04 -6.89 4.33
CA LEU A 337 -23.31 -5.72 3.50
C LEU A 337 -23.32 -6.09 2.01
N LEU A 338 -22.33 -6.84 1.54
CA LEU A 338 -22.24 -7.31 0.15
C LEU A 338 -23.41 -8.22 -0.23
N PHE A 339 -23.87 -9.05 0.70
CA PHE A 339 -25.03 -9.92 0.52
C PHE A 339 -26.34 -9.13 0.42
N ILE A 340 -26.55 -8.15 1.31
CA ILE A 340 -27.74 -7.29 1.29
C ILE A 340 -27.73 -6.39 0.04
N TRP A 341 -26.57 -5.82 -0.30
CA TRP A 341 -26.40 -4.99 -1.50
C TRP A 341 -26.86 -5.74 -2.77
N GLN A 342 -26.50 -7.02 -2.92
CA GLN A 342 -26.97 -7.83 -4.05
C GLN A 342 -28.48 -8.14 -4.03
N ASN A 343 -29.11 -8.07 -2.87
CA ASN A 343 -30.56 -8.28 -2.71
C ASN A 343 -31.37 -6.98 -2.84
N MET A 344 -30.73 -5.81 -2.99
CA MET A 344 -31.42 -4.55 -3.24
C MET A 344 -32.17 -4.58 -4.57
N ARG A 345 -33.29 -3.85 -4.65
CA ARG A 345 -34.02 -3.70 -5.92
C ARG A 345 -33.18 -2.95 -6.96
N GLU A 346 -32.53 -1.88 -6.51
CA GLU A 346 -31.60 -1.08 -7.32
C GLU A 346 -30.21 -1.02 -6.65
N PRO A 347 -29.35 -2.05 -6.83
CA PRO A 347 -28.02 -2.09 -6.23
C PRO A 347 -27.16 -0.86 -6.57
N GLY A 348 -27.40 -0.23 -7.72
CA GLY A 348 -26.70 0.98 -8.15
C GLY A 348 -26.86 2.17 -7.19
N ASP A 349 -27.94 2.24 -6.41
CA ASP A 349 -28.18 3.34 -5.48
C ASP A 349 -27.16 3.35 -4.35
N LEU A 350 -26.81 2.19 -3.79
CA LEU A 350 -25.79 2.13 -2.74
C LEU A 350 -24.41 2.54 -3.27
N PHE A 351 -24.09 2.20 -4.52
CA PHE A 351 -22.84 2.64 -5.15
C PHE A 351 -22.82 4.16 -5.37
N ARG A 352 -23.94 4.73 -5.83
CA ARG A 352 -24.11 6.17 -6.01
C ARG A 352 -23.99 6.90 -4.67
N ASP A 353 -24.58 6.35 -3.61
CA ASP A 353 -24.50 6.92 -2.26
C ASP A 353 -23.06 6.93 -1.73
N LEU A 354 -22.29 5.87 -1.98
CA LEU A 354 -20.86 5.84 -1.66
C LEU A 354 -20.09 6.95 -2.40
N ILE A 355 -20.25 7.05 -3.73
CA ILE A 355 -19.54 8.04 -4.55
C ILE A 355 -19.93 9.47 -4.14
N LYS A 356 -21.22 9.76 -3.94
CA LYS A 356 -21.67 11.07 -3.48
C LYS A 356 -21.14 11.42 -2.09
N SER A 357 -21.02 10.45 -1.20
CA SER A 357 -20.41 10.67 0.12
C SER A 357 -18.94 11.04 0.01
N ILE A 358 -18.18 10.39 -0.89
CA ILE A 358 -16.79 10.74 -1.17
C ILE A 358 -16.69 12.16 -1.76
N GLU A 359 -17.56 12.51 -2.71
CA GLU A 359 -17.60 13.87 -3.30
C GLU A 359 -17.87 14.94 -2.24
N TYR A 360 -18.88 14.73 -1.38
CA TYR A 360 -19.22 15.66 -0.30
C TYR A 360 -18.09 15.79 0.71
N TYR A 361 -17.55 14.66 1.17
CA TYR A 361 -16.38 14.64 2.07
C TYR A 361 -15.23 15.44 1.47
N SER A 362 -14.91 15.23 0.20
CA SER A 362 -13.84 15.93 -0.49
C SER A 362 -14.09 17.43 -0.64
N LEU A 363 -15.32 17.84 -0.95
CA LEU A 363 -15.68 19.25 -1.09
C LEU A 363 -15.53 20.00 0.24
N PHE A 364 -16.08 19.44 1.33
CA PHE A 364 -15.97 20.06 2.65
C PHE A 364 -14.52 20.15 3.13
N ASN A 365 -13.72 19.10 2.90
CA ASN A 365 -12.31 19.11 3.25
C ASN A 365 -11.49 20.04 2.36
N LEU A 366 -11.85 20.22 1.09
CA LEU A 366 -11.25 21.25 0.24
C LEU A 366 -11.50 22.64 0.80
N ILE A 367 -12.75 22.96 1.14
CA ILE A 367 -13.11 24.26 1.76
C ILE A 367 -12.31 24.47 3.04
N PHE A 368 -12.24 23.45 3.91
CA PHE A 368 -11.41 23.52 5.11
C PHE A 368 -9.92 23.76 4.78
N CYS A 369 -9.36 23.06 3.79
CA CYS A 369 -7.99 23.27 3.33
C CYS A 369 -7.75 24.72 2.89
N LEU A 370 -8.64 25.28 2.07
CA LEU A 370 -8.50 26.63 1.53
C LEU A 370 -8.61 27.71 2.61
N ILE A 371 -9.36 27.47 3.69
CA ILE A 371 -9.62 28.45 4.73
C ILE A 371 -8.64 28.31 5.90
N ALA A 372 -8.28 27.09 6.30
CA ALA A 372 -7.63 26.83 7.58
C ALA A 372 -6.26 26.13 7.50
N ARG A 373 -5.86 25.58 6.35
CA ARG A 373 -4.59 24.82 6.22
C ARG A 373 -3.64 25.51 5.26
N PRO A 374 -2.74 26.38 5.77
CA PRO A 374 -1.77 27.03 4.90
C PRO A 374 -0.68 26.06 4.44
N LYS A 375 -0.11 26.34 3.27
CA LYS A 375 1.14 25.68 2.84
C LYS A 375 2.30 26.31 3.61
N LEU A 376 2.99 25.49 4.39
CA LEU A 376 4.21 25.92 5.06
C LEU A 376 5.38 25.96 4.08
N GLU A 377 6.28 26.92 4.29
CA GLU A 377 7.55 26.95 3.57
C GLU A 377 8.36 25.69 3.94
N TRP A 378 9.10 25.14 2.98
CA TRP A 378 10.00 23.98 3.15
C TRP A 378 9.34 22.60 3.26
N TYR A 379 8.01 22.53 3.42
CA TYR A 379 7.27 21.27 3.54
C TYR A 379 6.33 20.97 2.37
N GLY A 380 6.18 19.66 2.08
CA GLY A 380 5.13 19.17 1.20
C GLY A 380 3.74 19.45 1.80
N TYR A 381 2.79 19.90 0.97
CA TYR A 381 1.46 20.20 1.44
C TYR A 381 0.71 18.94 1.93
N CYS A 382 0.32 18.94 3.21
CA CYS A 382 -0.30 17.78 3.87
C CYS A 382 -1.85 17.81 3.86
N GLY A 383 -2.46 18.93 3.44
CA GLY A 383 -3.90 19.12 3.41
C GLY A 383 -4.55 18.82 4.77
N ILE A 384 -5.59 17.98 4.77
CA ILE A 384 -6.33 17.57 5.97
C ILE A 384 -5.62 16.50 6.81
N THR A 385 -4.43 16.08 6.40
CA THR A 385 -3.67 15.01 7.04
C THR A 385 -2.35 15.54 7.59
N TRP A 386 -1.64 14.68 8.30
CA TRP A 386 -0.37 14.99 8.95
C TRP A 386 0.87 14.71 8.07
N ASN A 387 0.70 13.99 6.97
CA ASN A 387 1.79 13.60 6.05
C ASN A 387 1.30 13.66 4.59
N PRO A 388 2.11 14.18 3.64
CA PRO A 388 1.72 14.29 2.23
C PRO A 388 1.32 12.95 1.60
N ASN A 389 2.03 11.86 1.87
CA ASN A 389 1.76 10.51 1.33
C ASN A 389 0.39 9.97 1.75
N ILE A 390 -0.09 10.35 2.94
CA ILE A 390 -1.42 9.96 3.42
C ILE A 390 -2.49 10.80 2.74
N TYR A 391 -2.23 12.09 2.50
CA TYR A 391 -3.17 12.99 1.84
C TYR A 391 -3.65 12.46 0.49
N ILE A 392 -2.76 11.83 -0.28
CA ILE A 392 -3.11 11.20 -1.57
C ILE A 392 -4.14 10.10 -1.46
N GLN A 393 -4.13 9.36 -0.35
CA GLN A 393 -5.12 8.29 -0.14
C GLN A 393 -6.55 8.86 0.01
N TYR A 394 -6.68 10.16 0.27
CA TYR A 394 -7.94 10.92 0.24
C TYR A 394 -8.20 11.61 -1.11
N LEU A 395 -7.16 12.13 -1.76
CA LEU A 395 -7.28 12.79 -3.09
C LEU A 395 -7.57 11.80 -4.22
N MET A 396 -7.03 10.58 -4.15
CA MET A 396 -7.13 9.60 -5.23
C MET A 396 -8.57 9.12 -5.47
N PRO A 397 -9.36 8.71 -4.46
CA PRO A 397 -10.76 8.32 -4.68
C PRO A 397 -11.63 9.46 -5.22
N MET A 398 -11.31 10.69 -4.84
CA MET A 398 -11.97 11.91 -5.33
C MET A 398 -11.68 12.18 -6.81
N CYS A 399 -10.42 12.06 -7.22
CA CYS A 399 -10.03 12.17 -8.61
C CYS A 399 -10.77 11.13 -9.46
N VAL A 400 -10.74 9.87 -9.02
CA VAL A 400 -11.39 8.76 -9.71
C VAL A 400 -12.92 8.95 -9.80
N ALA A 401 -13.57 9.42 -8.74
CA ALA A 401 -15.00 9.76 -8.74
C ALA A 401 -15.31 10.86 -9.78
N SER A 402 -14.54 11.94 -9.79
CA SER A 402 -14.74 13.07 -10.71
C SER A 402 -14.48 12.67 -12.18
N LEU A 403 -13.46 11.84 -12.43
CA LEU A 403 -13.20 11.27 -13.76
C LEU A 403 -14.33 10.33 -14.20
N ALA A 404 -14.87 9.53 -13.29
CA ALA A 404 -15.98 8.64 -13.59
C ALA A 404 -17.28 9.39 -13.92
N GLU A 405 -17.62 10.47 -13.19
CA GLU A 405 -18.76 11.34 -13.53
C GLU A 405 -18.57 12.04 -14.88
N LEU A 406 -17.35 12.51 -15.17
CA LEU A 406 -17.04 13.13 -16.47
C LEU A 406 -17.26 12.14 -17.62
N LEU A 407 -16.78 10.90 -17.48
CA LEU A 407 -16.98 9.85 -18.48
C LEU A 407 -18.48 9.53 -18.65
N GLU A 408 -19.20 9.39 -17.53
CA GLU A 408 -20.63 9.06 -17.56
C GLU A 408 -21.48 10.20 -18.17
N TRP A 409 -21.11 11.47 -17.95
CA TRP A 409 -21.76 12.62 -18.59
C TRP A 409 -21.62 12.60 -20.12
N ILE A 410 -20.44 12.20 -20.63
CA ILE A 410 -20.19 12.05 -22.06
C ILE A 410 -21.02 10.88 -22.62
N GLU A 411 -20.91 9.70 -22.01
CA GLU A 411 -21.51 8.46 -22.51
C GLU A 411 -23.04 8.42 -22.43
N LYS A 412 -23.61 8.80 -21.29
CA LYS A 412 -25.07 8.74 -21.05
C LYS A 412 -25.81 10.00 -21.49
N GLU A 413 -25.09 10.89 -22.15
CA GLU A 413 -25.60 12.15 -22.66
C GLU A 413 -26.34 13.04 -21.63
N LYS A 414 -25.95 12.97 -20.36
CA LYS A 414 -26.56 13.75 -19.27
C LYS A 414 -26.66 15.25 -19.65
N ARG A 415 -27.83 15.86 -19.43
CA ARG A 415 -28.05 17.30 -19.63
C ARG A 415 -27.59 18.08 -18.38
N GLY A 416 -27.19 19.33 -18.55
CA GLY A 416 -26.75 20.22 -17.46
C GLY A 416 -25.24 20.54 -17.44
N LYS A 417 -24.84 21.40 -16.50
CA LYS A 417 -23.47 21.93 -16.36
C LYS A 417 -22.65 21.31 -15.21
N GLY A 418 -23.18 20.30 -14.51
CA GLY A 418 -22.51 19.66 -13.36
C GLY A 418 -21.14 19.04 -13.68
N TRP A 419 -20.88 18.64 -14.92
CA TRP A 419 -19.57 18.14 -15.36
C TRP A 419 -18.44 19.19 -15.25
N ILE A 420 -18.77 20.49 -15.28
CA ILE A 420 -17.79 21.58 -15.08
C ILE A 420 -17.25 21.54 -13.65
N PHE A 421 -18.12 21.30 -12.67
CA PHE A 421 -17.70 21.14 -11.28
C PHE A 421 -16.71 19.98 -11.14
N HIS A 422 -16.99 18.82 -11.74
CA HIS A 422 -16.06 17.69 -11.71
C HIS A 422 -14.71 17.98 -12.41
N LEU A 423 -14.70 18.75 -13.49
CA LEU A 423 -13.45 19.23 -14.10
C LEU A 423 -12.65 20.13 -13.17
N ILE A 424 -13.31 21.06 -12.49
CA ILE A 424 -12.67 21.90 -11.47
C ILE A 424 -12.06 21.01 -10.38
N MET A 425 -12.81 20.04 -9.85
CA MET A 425 -12.29 19.13 -8.82
C MET A 425 -11.09 18.32 -9.31
N ILE A 426 -11.06 17.88 -10.57
CA ILE A 426 -9.90 17.20 -11.15
C ILE A 426 -8.68 18.11 -11.15
N ILE A 427 -8.81 19.36 -11.63
CA ILE A 427 -7.71 20.34 -11.65
C ILE A 427 -7.21 20.62 -10.24
N VAL A 428 -8.13 20.82 -9.29
CA VAL A 428 -7.79 21.02 -7.87
C VAL A 428 -6.99 19.84 -7.32
N VAL A 429 -7.41 18.60 -7.59
CA VAL A 429 -6.69 17.41 -7.10
C VAL A 429 -5.29 17.34 -7.69
N PHE A 430 -5.12 17.59 -8.99
CA PHE A 430 -3.78 17.61 -9.61
C PHE A 430 -2.90 18.71 -9.03
N TYR A 431 -3.44 19.91 -8.81
CA TYR A 431 -2.73 21.00 -8.17
C TYR A 431 -2.31 20.65 -6.73
N MET A 432 -3.24 20.14 -5.92
CA MET A 432 -3.01 19.72 -4.53
C MET A 432 -1.96 18.61 -4.45
N ASN A 433 -2.01 17.64 -5.37
CA ASN A 433 -1.01 16.58 -5.46
C ASN A 433 0.37 17.13 -5.85
N TRP A 434 0.42 18.07 -6.79
CA TRP A 434 1.66 18.75 -7.18
C TRP A 434 2.31 19.47 -5.99
N ILE A 435 1.56 20.27 -5.23
CA ILE A 435 2.12 20.97 -4.06
C ILE A 435 2.39 20.04 -2.86
N SER A 436 1.81 18.84 -2.83
CA SER A 436 2.12 17.81 -1.83
C SER A 436 3.54 17.24 -2.00
N GLN A 437 4.08 17.27 -3.22
CA GLN A 437 5.40 16.72 -3.57
C GLN A 437 5.59 15.24 -3.20
N SER A 438 4.50 14.49 -3.00
CA SER A 438 4.57 13.06 -2.75
C SER A 438 4.84 12.28 -4.04
N ARG A 439 5.95 11.53 -4.05
CA ARG A 439 6.36 10.70 -5.20
C ARG A 439 5.33 9.62 -5.52
N THR A 440 4.81 8.96 -4.48
CA THR A 440 3.84 7.87 -4.61
C THR A 440 2.49 8.40 -5.11
N GLY A 441 2.10 9.60 -4.68
CA GLY A 441 0.93 10.29 -5.19
C GLY A 441 1.00 10.72 -6.64
N LEU A 442 2.12 11.33 -7.03
CA LEU A 442 2.39 11.71 -8.41
C LEU A 442 2.32 10.50 -9.34
N LEU A 443 2.99 9.39 -8.97
CA LEU A 443 2.96 8.16 -9.77
C LEU A 443 1.55 7.56 -9.87
N ALA A 444 0.83 7.44 -8.74
CA ALA A 444 -0.49 6.83 -8.72
C ALA A 444 -1.50 7.63 -9.56
N LEU A 445 -1.55 8.96 -9.41
CA LEU A 445 -2.46 9.81 -10.18
C LEU A 445 -2.06 9.90 -11.66
N ALA A 446 -0.76 9.86 -11.99
CA ALA A 446 -0.30 9.77 -13.38
C ALA A 446 -0.80 8.48 -14.06
N MET A 447 -0.67 7.33 -13.40
CA MET A 447 -1.16 6.05 -13.93
C MET A 447 -2.69 6.03 -14.12
N ILE A 448 -3.44 6.60 -13.17
CA ILE A 448 -4.89 6.76 -13.30
C ILE A 448 -5.23 7.66 -14.49
N LEU A 449 -4.51 8.77 -14.66
CA LEU A 449 -4.72 9.70 -15.77
C LEU A 449 -4.44 9.05 -17.12
N LEU A 450 -3.35 8.29 -17.25
CA LEU A 450 -3.02 7.56 -18.48
C LEU A 450 -4.14 6.57 -18.86
N LEU A 451 -4.65 5.82 -17.89
CA LEU A 451 -5.80 4.92 -18.12
C LEU A 451 -7.07 5.69 -18.51
N PHE A 452 -7.33 6.81 -17.85
CA PHE A 452 -8.47 7.66 -18.19
C PHE A 452 -8.36 8.21 -19.60
N VAL A 453 -7.19 8.74 -19.99
CA VAL A 453 -6.93 9.26 -21.34
C VAL A 453 -7.14 8.16 -22.37
N GLY A 454 -6.67 6.93 -22.13
CA GLY A 454 -6.95 5.79 -23.01
C GLY A 454 -8.45 5.53 -23.20
N ALA A 455 -9.22 5.48 -22.10
CA ALA A 455 -10.68 5.31 -22.16
C ALA A 455 -11.38 6.50 -22.85
N PHE A 456 -10.90 7.72 -22.59
CA PHE A 456 -11.43 8.96 -23.14
C PHE A 456 -11.17 9.08 -24.66
N LEU A 457 -9.99 8.71 -25.14
CA LEU A 457 -9.64 8.69 -26.56
C LEU A 457 -10.51 7.69 -27.34
N LEU A 458 -10.82 6.53 -26.75
CA LEU A 458 -11.75 5.56 -27.34
C LEU A 458 -13.17 6.11 -27.51
N LEU A 459 -13.60 7.03 -26.63
CA LEU A 459 -14.87 7.75 -26.78
C LEU A 459 -14.76 8.89 -27.80
N ALA A 460 -13.67 9.67 -27.77
CA ALA A 460 -13.45 10.78 -28.70
C ALA A 460 -13.37 10.31 -30.18
N GLY A 461 -12.88 9.09 -30.40
CA GLY A 461 -12.88 8.45 -31.72
C GLY A 461 -14.29 8.18 -32.28
N GLN A 462 -15.30 8.04 -31.41
CA GLN A 462 -16.68 7.80 -31.83
C GLN A 462 -17.37 9.12 -32.20
N LYS A 463 -17.86 9.23 -33.45
CA LYS A 463 -18.50 10.45 -33.99
C LYS A 463 -19.58 11.02 -33.05
N LYS A 464 -20.37 10.14 -32.41
CA LYS A 464 -21.43 10.50 -31.45
C LYS A 464 -20.93 11.36 -30.27
N TYR A 465 -19.77 11.04 -29.70
CA TYR A 465 -19.29 11.66 -28.45
C TYR A 465 -18.23 12.76 -28.68
N ARG A 466 -17.66 12.84 -29.88
CA ARG A 466 -16.54 13.73 -30.22
C ARG A 466 -16.74 15.19 -29.80
N LYS A 467 -17.93 15.77 -30.07
CA LYS A 467 -18.23 17.18 -29.71
C LYS A 467 -18.18 17.42 -28.19
N LYS A 468 -18.67 16.47 -27.39
CA LYS A 468 -18.61 16.57 -25.92
C LYS A 468 -17.19 16.38 -25.39
N CYS A 469 -16.43 15.46 -25.97
CA CYS A 469 -15.01 15.30 -25.63
C CYS A 469 -14.22 16.59 -25.92
N TRP A 470 -14.40 17.19 -27.10
CA TRP A 470 -13.74 18.45 -27.43
C TRP A 470 -14.14 19.58 -26.47
N LYS A 471 -15.43 19.67 -26.15
CA LYS A 471 -15.93 20.63 -25.14
C LYS A 471 -15.25 20.43 -23.78
N ALA A 472 -15.07 19.19 -23.33
CA ALA A 472 -14.39 18.89 -22.08
C ALA A 472 -12.91 19.28 -22.11
N ILE A 473 -12.19 18.99 -23.21
CA ILE A 473 -10.78 19.39 -23.40
C ILE A 473 -10.63 20.91 -23.33
N VAL A 474 -11.38 21.64 -24.17
CA VAL A 474 -11.30 23.12 -24.23
C VAL A 474 -11.62 23.73 -22.87
N THR A 475 -12.66 23.24 -22.19
CA THR A 475 -13.04 23.73 -20.86
C THR A 475 -11.97 23.44 -19.82
N CYS A 476 -11.35 22.25 -19.85
CA CYS A 476 -10.25 21.90 -18.96
C CYS A 476 -9.05 22.84 -19.17
N THR A 477 -8.66 23.10 -20.42
CA THR A 477 -7.54 24.00 -20.74
C THR A 477 -7.81 25.43 -20.25
N VAL A 478 -9.02 25.96 -20.49
CA VAL A 478 -9.40 27.31 -20.05
C VAL A 478 -9.43 27.42 -18.52
N LEU A 479 -9.89 26.39 -17.81
CA LEU A 479 -10.00 26.42 -16.35
C LEU A 479 -8.69 26.09 -15.61
N ALA A 480 -7.72 25.44 -16.25
CA ALA A 480 -6.52 24.93 -15.58
C ALA A 480 -5.74 26.03 -14.84
N VAL A 481 -5.45 27.15 -15.52
CA VAL A 481 -4.71 28.29 -14.96
C VAL A 481 -5.50 29.01 -13.85
N PRO A 482 -6.73 29.50 -14.09
CA PRO A 482 -7.44 30.27 -13.06
C PRO A 482 -7.77 29.43 -11.82
N VAL A 483 -8.16 28.15 -11.97
CA VAL A 483 -8.47 27.29 -10.82
C VAL A 483 -7.21 27.03 -9.98
N SER A 484 -6.08 26.73 -10.62
CA SER A 484 -4.80 26.50 -9.92
C SER A 484 -4.30 27.76 -9.22
N PHE A 485 -4.44 28.93 -9.87
CA PHE A 485 -4.09 30.22 -9.28
C PHE A 485 -4.94 30.52 -8.05
N VAL A 486 -6.26 30.42 -8.16
CA VAL A 486 -7.19 30.66 -7.04
C VAL A 486 -6.89 29.69 -5.89
N CYS A 487 -6.68 28.41 -6.16
CA CYS A 487 -6.32 27.44 -5.12
C CYS A 487 -5.01 27.80 -4.41
N GLY A 488 -3.97 28.14 -5.16
CA GLY A 488 -2.68 28.54 -4.58
C GLY A 488 -2.80 29.80 -3.73
N TRP A 489 -3.48 30.82 -4.25
CA TRP A 489 -3.72 32.07 -3.55
C TRP A 489 -4.51 31.85 -2.24
N CYS A 490 -5.57 31.05 -2.28
CA CYS A 490 -6.39 30.73 -1.10
C CYS A 490 -5.56 30.05 0.00
N ILE A 491 -4.83 28.99 -0.35
CA ILE A 491 -4.02 28.22 0.62
C ILE A 491 -2.94 29.10 1.25
N GLN A 492 -2.34 30.02 0.50
CA GLN A 492 -1.26 30.87 1.02
C GLN A 492 -1.80 32.06 1.84
N THR A 493 -2.93 32.64 1.41
CA THR A 493 -3.35 33.98 1.88
C THR A 493 -4.48 33.93 2.90
N ILE A 494 -5.48 33.06 2.70
CA ILE A 494 -6.72 33.09 3.50
C ILE A 494 -6.47 32.67 4.97
N PRO A 495 -5.79 31.54 5.26
CA PRO A 495 -5.58 31.14 6.65
C PRO A 495 -4.81 32.19 7.47
N GLN A 496 -3.84 32.86 6.84
CA GLN A 496 -3.04 33.92 7.46
C GLN A 496 -3.88 35.18 7.70
N LYS A 497 -4.61 35.67 6.68
CA LYS A 497 -5.44 36.88 6.82
C LYS A 497 -6.59 36.72 7.81
N LEU A 498 -7.17 35.53 7.90
CA LEU A 498 -8.29 35.26 8.82
C LEU A 498 -7.84 34.79 10.21
N GLY A 499 -6.55 34.51 10.42
CA GLY A 499 -6.06 33.93 11.68
C GLY A 499 -6.65 32.54 11.98
N THR A 500 -7.07 31.79 10.96
CA THR A 500 -7.79 30.51 11.10
C THR A 500 -6.88 29.30 10.93
N GLN A 501 -5.57 29.50 10.99
CA GLN A 501 -4.57 28.44 10.82
C GLN A 501 -4.76 27.31 11.84
N VAL A 502 -4.91 26.09 11.34
CA VAL A 502 -4.97 24.87 12.15
C VAL A 502 -3.72 24.03 11.92
N ILE A 503 -2.98 23.76 12.98
CA ILE A 503 -1.88 22.78 13.02
C ILE A 503 -2.36 21.56 13.79
N PHE A 504 -2.23 20.37 13.21
CA PHE A 504 -2.62 19.14 13.88
C PHE A 504 -1.52 18.65 14.83
N PRO A 505 -1.87 17.97 15.95
CA PRO A 505 -0.89 17.48 16.91
C PRO A 505 0.18 16.54 16.33
N ARG A 506 -0.12 15.88 15.21
CA ARG A 506 0.73 14.88 14.55
C ARG A 506 1.46 15.42 13.31
N ASP A 507 1.26 16.69 12.93
CA ASP A 507 1.95 17.24 11.76
C ASP A 507 3.47 17.05 11.93
N GLU A 508 4.14 16.43 10.94
CA GLU A 508 5.56 16.00 11.05
C GLU A 508 6.50 17.18 11.38
N TYR A 509 6.11 18.40 11.02
CA TYR A 509 6.84 19.64 11.23
C TYR A 509 6.53 20.36 12.56
N ARG A 510 5.70 19.78 13.43
CA ARG A 510 5.22 20.43 14.66
C ARG A 510 6.35 20.88 15.59
N ILE A 511 7.47 20.14 15.63
CA ILE A 511 8.61 20.44 16.51
C ILE A 511 9.41 21.65 15.98
N GLU A 512 9.48 21.83 14.67
CA GLU A 512 10.25 22.92 14.04
C GLU A 512 9.50 24.26 14.05
N VAL A 513 8.17 24.23 14.00
CA VAL A 513 7.33 25.45 14.10
C VAL A 513 7.22 25.95 15.55
N GLY A 514 7.47 25.09 16.54
CA GLY A 514 7.42 25.43 17.97
C GLY A 514 8.68 26.10 18.54
N LEU A 515 9.78 26.11 17.78
CA LEU A 515 10.99 26.84 18.14
C LEU A 515 10.97 28.18 17.38
N PRO A 516 11.00 29.34 18.07
CA PRO A 516 11.12 30.63 17.40
C PRO A 516 12.34 30.61 16.48
N SER A 517 12.12 31.00 15.23
CA SER A 517 13.04 31.01 14.10
C SER A 517 14.23 31.96 14.27
N LEU A 518 15.03 31.79 15.32
CA LEU A 518 16.22 32.60 15.59
C LEU A 518 17.53 31.80 15.59
N THR A 519 17.50 30.48 15.39
CA THR A 519 18.70 29.63 15.38
C THR A 519 18.70 28.56 14.28
N LEU A 520 18.22 28.89 13.08
CA LEU A 520 18.61 28.14 11.88
C LEU A 520 19.99 28.64 11.45
N ASN A 521 21.04 27.97 11.96
CA ASN A 521 22.44 28.26 11.61
C ASN A 521 22.61 28.33 10.08
N ALA A 522 23.36 29.34 9.62
CA ALA A 522 23.53 29.66 8.20
C ALA A 522 24.08 28.49 7.34
N GLU A 523 24.78 27.52 7.94
CA GLU A 523 25.19 26.27 7.28
C GLU A 523 24.02 25.34 6.92
N ALA A 524 23.01 25.24 7.79
CA ALA A 524 21.81 24.44 7.52
C ALA A 524 20.97 25.07 6.40
N ALA A 525 20.91 26.41 6.35
CA ALA A 525 20.25 27.15 5.27
C ALA A 525 20.93 26.95 3.91
N GLY A 526 22.27 26.86 3.87
CA GLY A 526 23.03 26.54 2.65
C GLY A 526 22.77 25.11 2.14
N LEU A 527 22.78 24.13 3.04
CA LEU A 527 22.43 22.73 2.75
C LEU A 527 20.97 22.55 2.29
N LEU A 528 20.02 23.27 2.92
CA LEU A 528 18.60 23.28 2.55
C LEU A 528 18.32 23.99 1.23
N LYS A 529 19.06 25.04 0.92
CA LYS A 529 18.96 25.76 -0.37
C LYS A 529 19.48 24.91 -1.52
N ASN A 530 20.62 24.23 -1.32
CA ASN A 530 21.16 23.25 -2.28
C ASN A 530 20.25 22.03 -2.46
N MET A 531 19.55 21.60 -1.41
CA MET A 531 18.48 20.61 -1.55
C MET A 531 17.34 21.16 -2.44
N LYS A 532 16.87 22.39 -2.22
CA LYS A 532 15.74 22.99 -2.96
C LYS A 532 15.89 22.92 -4.48
N ASP A 533 17.10 23.20 -4.98
CA ASP A 533 17.38 23.29 -6.41
C ASP A 533 17.53 21.92 -7.10
N HIS A 534 17.72 20.84 -6.34
CA HIS A 534 17.86 19.46 -6.85
C HIS A 534 16.58 18.60 -6.76
N LEU A 535 15.47 19.07 -6.17
CA LEU A 535 14.38 18.17 -5.71
C LEU A 535 13.33 17.76 -6.76
N THR A 536 13.21 18.38 -7.93
CA THR A 536 12.01 18.17 -8.79
C THR A 536 12.30 17.55 -10.15
N VAL A 537 13.40 17.93 -10.82
CA VAL A 537 13.71 17.44 -12.18
C VAL A 537 14.70 16.26 -12.16
N GLN A 538 15.72 16.29 -11.30
CA GLN A 538 16.65 15.16 -11.12
C GLN A 538 16.08 13.98 -10.32
N LYS A 539 14.92 14.13 -9.66
CA LYS A 539 14.27 13.01 -8.95
C LYS A 539 13.41 12.10 -9.83
N ILE A 540 13.03 12.59 -11.01
CA ILE A 540 12.18 11.87 -11.97
C ILE A 540 13.05 11.33 -13.12
N LEU A 541 14.18 11.97 -13.42
CA LEU A 541 15.23 11.43 -14.28
C LEU A 541 16.09 10.45 -13.48
N PRO A 542 16.37 9.25 -14.00
CA PRO A 542 17.05 8.21 -13.25
C PRO A 542 18.53 8.60 -13.10
N ASN A 543 18.93 9.03 -11.90
CA ASN A 543 20.18 8.48 -11.39
C ASN A 543 19.89 6.99 -11.15
N ASN A 544 20.79 6.10 -11.57
CA ASN A 544 20.63 4.63 -11.61
C ASN A 544 20.40 3.94 -10.25
N ASP A 545 19.96 4.70 -9.24
CA ASP A 545 19.89 4.32 -7.84
C ASP A 545 18.42 4.22 -7.38
N ILE A 546 17.89 2.99 -7.43
CA ILE A 546 16.54 2.64 -6.97
C ILE A 546 16.34 3.02 -5.50
N ASP A 547 17.39 3.04 -4.70
CA ASP A 547 17.32 3.42 -3.28
C ASP A 547 17.08 4.91 -3.11
N MET A 548 17.65 5.75 -3.99
CA MET A 548 17.35 7.18 -4.01
C MET A 548 15.90 7.44 -4.43
N PHE A 549 15.37 6.70 -5.41
CA PHE A 549 13.97 6.80 -5.84
C PHE A 549 12.99 6.36 -4.74
N THR A 550 13.32 5.27 -4.05
CA THR A 550 12.50 4.72 -2.96
C THR A 550 12.75 5.38 -1.61
N SER A 551 13.67 6.33 -1.50
CA SER A 551 14.04 7.01 -0.24
C SER A 551 14.58 6.05 0.83
N GLY A 552 15.39 5.06 0.43
CA GLY A 552 15.99 4.07 1.33
C GLY A 552 15.00 3.01 1.87
N ARG A 553 13.82 2.86 1.26
CA ARG A 553 12.80 1.86 1.68
C ARG A 553 13.29 0.41 1.52
N SER A 554 14.30 0.16 0.69
CA SER A 554 14.91 -1.16 0.49
C SER A 554 15.43 -1.78 1.79
N LEU A 555 16.02 -0.98 2.69
CA LEU A 555 16.48 -1.44 4.00
C LEU A 555 15.32 -1.97 4.86
N TYR A 556 14.19 -1.26 4.86
CA TYR A 556 12.98 -1.70 5.54
C TYR A 556 12.46 -3.01 4.93
N TRP A 557 12.37 -3.09 3.60
CA TRP A 557 11.89 -4.30 2.92
C TRP A 557 12.77 -5.52 3.23
N ASN A 558 14.09 -5.35 3.18
CA ASN A 558 15.04 -6.42 3.51
C ASN A 558 14.89 -6.87 4.96
N ALA A 559 14.78 -5.95 5.91
CA ALA A 559 14.57 -6.29 7.31
C ALA A 559 13.29 -7.11 7.51
N TYR A 560 12.17 -6.69 6.91
CA TYR A 560 10.90 -7.40 6.97
C TYR A 560 10.94 -8.78 6.28
N LEU A 561 11.60 -8.89 5.12
CA LEU A 561 11.75 -10.15 4.39
C LEU A 561 12.59 -11.17 5.15
N ARG A 562 13.66 -10.74 5.83
CA ARG A 562 14.50 -11.60 6.68
C ARG A 562 13.72 -12.18 7.87
N ASN A 563 12.79 -11.41 8.41
CA ASN A 563 11.98 -11.79 9.57
C ASN A 563 10.62 -12.39 9.15
N MET A 564 10.50 -13.00 7.96
CA MET A 564 9.25 -13.66 7.55
C MET A 564 9.08 -15.02 8.25
N ASN A 565 7.82 -15.37 8.54
CA ASN A 565 7.47 -16.63 9.18
C ASN A 565 6.15 -17.20 8.65
N LEU A 566 5.76 -18.37 9.16
CA LEU A 566 4.57 -19.08 8.70
C LEU A 566 3.27 -18.42 9.19
N TRP A 567 3.25 -17.96 10.44
CA TRP A 567 2.00 -17.62 11.15
C TRP A 567 1.68 -16.13 11.22
N GLY A 568 2.69 -15.28 11.04
CA GLY A 568 2.63 -13.84 11.16
C GLY A 568 3.24 -13.31 12.45
N HIS A 569 3.15 -11.98 12.64
CA HIS A 569 3.79 -11.26 13.73
C HIS A 569 2.81 -10.40 14.54
N PRO A 570 3.04 -10.25 15.86
CA PRO A 570 2.16 -9.48 16.72
C PRO A 570 2.30 -7.96 16.55
N TYR A 571 3.51 -7.48 16.25
CA TYR A 571 3.86 -6.06 16.16
C TYR A 571 4.62 -5.74 14.87
N GLN A 572 4.89 -4.46 14.64
CA GLN A 572 5.82 -4.02 13.60
C GLN A 572 7.24 -4.48 13.95
N LEU A 573 8.06 -4.69 12.92
CA LEU A 573 9.47 -5.01 13.13
C LEU A 573 10.19 -3.82 13.77
N GLU A 574 10.99 -4.11 14.79
CA GLU A 574 11.89 -3.14 15.39
C GLU A 574 13.11 -2.96 14.51
N ILE A 575 13.33 -1.75 14.01
CA ILE A 575 14.47 -1.37 13.18
C ILE A 575 15.03 -0.08 13.77
N TRP A 576 16.30 -0.08 14.13
CA TRP A 576 16.98 1.05 14.79
C TRP A 576 16.26 1.47 16.08
N GLY A 577 16.09 0.53 17.02
CA GLY A 577 15.53 0.77 18.35
C GLY A 577 14.06 1.21 18.41
N LYS A 578 13.34 1.20 17.27
CA LYS A 578 11.93 1.63 17.20
C LYS A 578 11.14 0.73 16.25
N GLY A 579 9.85 0.56 16.54
CA GLY A 579 8.92 -0.08 15.61
C GLY A 579 8.78 0.75 14.32
N ARG A 580 9.24 0.22 13.19
CA ARG A 580 9.25 0.91 11.90
C ARG A 580 8.27 0.28 10.93
N LEU A 581 7.81 1.08 9.97
CA LEU A 581 6.89 0.64 8.92
C LEU A 581 7.64 0.03 7.75
N GLU A 582 7.04 -1.00 7.16
CA GLU A 582 7.57 -1.73 6.00
C GLU A 582 7.38 -0.99 4.66
N HIS A 583 6.56 0.06 4.60
CA HIS A 583 6.33 0.85 3.38
C HIS A 583 5.95 0.00 2.14
N SER A 584 5.22 -1.10 2.33
CA SER A 584 4.63 -1.90 1.25
C SER A 584 3.43 -2.70 1.75
N GLY A 585 2.30 -2.56 1.06
CA GLY A 585 1.07 -3.29 1.35
C GLY A 585 1.20 -4.81 1.16
N PHE A 586 2.06 -5.25 0.24
CA PHE A 586 2.29 -6.68 0.01
C PHE A 586 3.11 -7.30 1.15
N ILE A 587 4.20 -6.63 1.54
CA ILE A 587 5.09 -7.10 2.60
C ILE A 587 4.32 -7.18 3.92
N ILE A 588 3.48 -6.18 4.24
CA ILE A 588 2.76 -6.20 5.51
C ILE A 588 1.71 -7.31 5.59
N ILE A 589 1.06 -7.69 4.49
CA ILE A 589 0.10 -8.79 4.50
C ILE A 589 0.84 -10.12 4.78
N ALA A 590 1.98 -10.35 4.11
CA ALA A 590 2.81 -11.53 4.33
C ALA A 590 3.41 -11.56 5.75
N TYR A 591 3.97 -10.43 6.21
CA TYR A 591 4.62 -10.34 7.51
C TYR A 591 3.62 -10.42 8.67
N ARG A 592 2.51 -9.69 8.56
CA ARG A 592 1.50 -9.63 9.63
C ARG A 592 0.76 -10.94 9.73
N TYR A 593 0.28 -11.52 8.62
CA TYR A 593 -0.63 -12.66 8.65
C TYR A 593 0.01 -14.00 8.23
N GLY A 594 1.33 -14.04 8.09
CA GLY A 594 2.07 -15.21 7.65
C GLY A 594 2.24 -15.26 6.13
N VAL A 595 3.38 -15.79 5.68
CA VAL A 595 3.84 -15.65 4.30
C VAL A 595 2.82 -16.15 3.27
N PHE A 596 2.09 -17.24 3.56
CA PHE A 596 1.13 -17.83 2.62
C PHE A 596 -0.13 -16.99 2.42
N THR A 597 -0.44 -16.05 3.31
CA THR A 597 -1.57 -15.13 3.16
C THR A 597 -1.39 -14.20 1.95
N ILE A 598 -0.15 -14.02 1.46
CA ILE A 598 0.13 -13.23 0.25
C ILE A 598 -0.50 -13.84 -1.01
N VAL A 599 -0.63 -15.17 -1.08
CA VAL A 599 -1.15 -15.86 -2.27
C VAL A 599 -2.61 -15.49 -2.54
N PRO A 600 -3.57 -15.73 -1.61
CA PRO A 600 -4.94 -15.32 -1.84
C PRO A 600 -5.09 -13.80 -1.97
N TYR A 601 -4.21 -13.00 -1.36
CA TYR A 601 -4.21 -11.55 -1.49
C TYR A 601 -3.81 -11.08 -2.91
N LEU A 602 -2.74 -11.63 -3.49
CA LEU A 602 -2.33 -11.36 -4.88
C LEU A 602 -3.41 -11.78 -5.88
N LEU A 603 -4.02 -12.95 -5.66
CA LEU A 603 -5.13 -13.43 -6.47
C LEU A 603 -6.35 -12.50 -6.35
N TYR A 604 -6.65 -12.00 -5.14
CA TYR A 604 -7.74 -11.05 -4.91
C TYR A 604 -7.52 -9.75 -5.67
N ILE A 605 -6.32 -9.16 -5.61
CA ILE A 605 -5.98 -7.94 -6.36
C ILE A 605 -6.05 -8.19 -7.86
N GLY A 606 -5.44 -9.27 -8.35
CA GLY A 606 -5.43 -9.61 -9.78
C GLY A 606 -6.83 -9.80 -10.33
N LEU A 607 -7.70 -10.49 -9.59
CA LEU A 607 -9.11 -10.62 -9.97
C LEU A 607 -9.87 -9.30 -9.85
N THR A 608 -9.61 -8.48 -8.84
CA THR A 608 -10.23 -7.14 -8.70
C THR A 608 -9.95 -6.30 -9.95
N ILE A 609 -8.70 -6.26 -10.41
CA ILE A 609 -8.31 -5.57 -11.64
C ILE A 609 -8.99 -6.19 -12.87
N TRP A 610 -9.04 -7.52 -12.96
CA TRP A 610 -9.71 -8.21 -14.07
C TRP A 610 -11.21 -7.90 -14.15
N TYR A 611 -11.91 -7.96 -13.02
CA TYR A 611 -13.35 -7.63 -12.93
C TYR A 611 -13.58 -6.14 -13.20
N ALA A 612 -12.72 -5.25 -12.69
CA ALA A 612 -12.79 -3.82 -12.97
C ALA A 612 -12.59 -3.51 -14.46
N TRP A 613 -11.64 -4.17 -15.11
CA TRP A 613 -11.41 -4.05 -16.56
C TRP A 613 -12.59 -4.59 -17.37
N LYS A 614 -13.19 -5.71 -16.95
CA LYS A 614 -14.41 -6.25 -17.54
C LYS A 614 -15.58 -5.27 -17.37
N TYR A 615 -15.72 -4.67 -16.20
CA TYR A 615 -16.73 -3.66 -15.90
C TYR A 615 -16.56 -2.44 -16.82
N LEU A 616 -15.35 -1.90 -16.97
CA LEU A 616 -15.08 -0.77 -17.88
C LEU A 616 -15.44 -1.08 -19.34
N ARG A 617 -15.20 -2.31 -19.83
CA ARG A 617 -15.39 -2.64 -21.26
C ARG A 617 -16.82 -2.98 -21.65
N TYR A 618 -17.65 -3.42 -20.72
CA TYR A 618 -19.00 -3.85 -21.05
C TYR A 618 -19.89 -2.63 -21.39
N LYS A 619 -20.62 -2.66 -22.51
CA LYS A 619 -21.41 -1.51 -23.02
C LYS A 619 -22.91 -1.62 -22.66
N GLY A 620 -23.21 -1.79 -21.38
CA GLY A 620 -24.58 -1.91 -20.87
C GLY A 620 -25.11 -0.58 -20.33
N THR A 621 -26.42 -0.35 -20.46
CA THR A 621 -27.12 0.83 -19.90
C THR A 621 -27.19 0.81 -18.37
N GLU A 622 -27.09 -0.38 -17.75
CA GLU A 622 -27.18 -0.59 -16.31
C GLU A 622 -25.92 -0.19 -15.53
N GLN A 623 -24.76 -0.07 -16.19
CA GLN A 623 -23.54 0.32 -15.50
C GLN A 623 -23.53 1.81 -15.20
N ILE A 624 -23.25 2.16 -13.95
CA ILE A 624 -22.96 3.53 -13.51
C ILE A 624 -21.47 3.64 -13.17
N TYR A 625 -20.89 4.84 -13.32
CA TYR A 625 -19.51 5.11 -12.93
C TYR A 625 -18.47 4.12 -13.47
N ARG A 626 -18.52 3.78 -14.77
CA ARG A 626 -17.75 2.69 -15.41
C ARG A 626 -16.23 2.76 -15.19
N PHE A 627 -15.68 3.97 -15.08
CA PHE A 627 -14.25 4.19 -14.83
C PHE A 627 -13.85 3.98 -13.36
N TYR A 628 -14.78 4.14 -12.41
CA TYR A 628 -14.44 4.18 -11.00
C TYR A 628 -13.73 2.91 -10.50
N PRO A 629 -14.23 1.69 -10.79
CA PRO A 629 -13.60 0.48 -10.25
C PRO A 629 -12.16 0.27 -10.74
N ILE A 630 -11.87 0.57 -12.01
CA ILE A 630 -10.52 0.38 -12.55
C ILE A 630 -9.57 1.47 -12.06
N GLY A 631 -10.05 2.72 -11.91
CA GLY A 631 -9.29 3.82 -11.34
C GLY A 631 -8.87 3.53 -9.89
N ILE A 632 -9.80 3.06 -9.05
CA ILE A 632 -9.50 2.66 -7.67
C ILE A 632 -8.54 1.46 -7.64
N ALA A 633 -8.79 0.41 -8.44
CA ALA A 633 -7.98 -0.80 -8.42
C ALA A 633 -6.52 -0.54 -8.82
N VAL A 634 -6.29 0.24 -9.88
CA VAL A 634 -4.92 0.58 -10.32
C VAL A 634 -4.28 1.61 -9.40
N GLY A 635 -5.04 2.61 -8.94
CA GLY A 635 -4.56 3.57 -7.95
C GLY A 635 -4.04 2.88 -6.70
N MET A 636 -4.82 1.94 -6.15
CA MET A 636 -4.41 1.14 -5.01
C MET A 636 -3.19 0.27 -5.30
N LEU A 637 -3.11 -0.38 -6.46
CA LEU A 637 -1.93 -1.17 -6.84
C LEU A 637 -0.65 -0.32 -6.79
N CYS A 638 -0.69 0.89 -7.37
CA CYS A 638 0.46 1.80 -7.36
C CYS A 638 0.88 2.19 -5.93
N ILE A 639 -0.09 2.48 -5.06
CA ILE A 639 0.22 2.89 -3.68
C ILE A 639 0.71 1.68 -2.86
N LEU A 640 0.12 0.49 -3.01
CA LEU A 640 0.51 -0.73 -2.29
C LEU A 640 1.96 -1.17 -2.54
N LEU A 641 2.55 -0.79 -3.68
CA LEU A 641 3.94 -1.12 -3.99
C LEU A 641 4.94 -0.36 -3.12
N VAL A 642 4.63 0.88 -2.72
CA VAL A 642 5.60 1.81 -2.13
C VAL A 642 5.14 2.38 -0.77
N GLU A 643 3.89 2.15 -0.40
CA GLU A 643 3.32 2.54 0.89
C GLU A 643 2.47 1.44 1.50
N ASN A 644 2.35 1.51 2.83
CA ASN A 644 1.43 0.67 3.56
C ASN A 644 0.03 1.30 3.62
N VAL A 645 -0.84 0.84 2.72
CA VAL A 645 -2.28 1.17 2.68
C VAL A 645 -3.15 0.05 3.27
N GLU A 646 -2.56 -1.11 3.58
CA GLU A 646 -3.23 -2.26 4.18
C GLU A 646 -3.45 -2.08 5.68
N ARG A 647 -4.10 -0.96 5.98
CA ARG A 647 -4.54 -0.52 7.29
C ARG A 647 -6.06 -0.32 7.21
N PRO A 648 -6.82 -1.28 7.73
CA PRO A 648 -8.28 -1.26 7.68
C PRO A 648 -8.86 0.08 8.12
N PHE A 649 -9.62 0.72 7.23
CA PHE A 649 -10.28 2.02 7.49
C PHE A 649 -9.34 3.14 7.95
N TYR A 650 -8.04 2.97 7.72
CA TYR A 650 -7.09 4.06 7.87
C TYR A 650 -7.20 5.03 6.70
N SER A 651 -7.65 4.57 5.53
CA SER A 651 -7.78 5.43 4.36
C SER A 651 -9.02 5.16 3.51
N VAL A 652 -9.47 6.22 2.86
CA VAL A 652 -10.64 6.22 1.97
C VAL A 652 -10.39 5.33 0.76
N SER A 653 -9.15 5.31 0.26
CA SER A 653 -8.75 4.43 -0.84
C SER A 653 -8.91 2.95 -0.50
N CYS A 654 -8.51 2.54 0.70
CA CYS A 654 -8.64 1.18 1.20
C CYS A 654 -10.12 0.77 1.32
N LEU A 655 -10.95 1.65 1.90
CA LEU A 655 -12.41 1.43 1.97
C LEU A 655 -13.02 1.26 0.58
N ALA A 656 -12.75 2.19 -0.34
CA ALA A 656 -13.30 2.17 -1.69
C ALA A 656 -12.92 0.86 -2.42
N PHE A 657 -11.69 0.40 -2.24
CA PHE A 657 -11.19 -0.84 -2.83
C PHE A 657 -11.90 -2.08 -2.30
N TYR A 658 -12.04 -2.20 -0.97
CA TYR A 658 -12.66 -3.37 -0.36
C TYR A 658 -14.19 -3.44 -0.54
N LEU A 659 -14.83 -2.35 -0.99
CA LEU A 659 -16.25 -2.33 -1.38
C LEU A 659 -16.50 -2.61 -2.88
N LEU A 660 -15.45 -2.65 -3.72
CA LEU A 660 -15.59 -3.01 -5.15
C LEU A 660 -16.25 -4.37 -5.42
N PRO A 661 -16.11 -5.43 -4.58
CA PRO A 661 -16.87 -6.65 -4.76
C PRO A 661 -18.37 -6.40 -4.94
N GLY A 662 -18.94 -5.46 -4.17
CA GLY A 662 -20.37 -5.13 -4.27
C GLY A 662 -20.73 -4.63 -5.64
N VAL A 663 -19.89 -3.75 -6.20
CA VAL A 663 -20.05 -3.18 -7.56
C VAL A 663 -20.01 -4.26 -8.64
N PHE A 664 -19.04 -5.17 -8.56
CA PHE A 664 -18.90 -6.24 -9.55
C PHE A 664 -20.07 -7.23 -9.51
N MET A 665 -20.65 -7.43 -8.33
CA MET A 665 -21.76 -8.34 -8.12
C MET A 665 -23.11 -7.74 -8.56
N MET A 666 -23.27 -6.40 -8.56
CA MET A 666 -24.42 -5.76 -9.23
C MET A 666 -24.52 -6.20 -10.70
N GLY A 667 -23.37 -6.33 -11.35
CA GLY A 667 -23.26 -6.72 -12.73
C GLY A 667 -23.35 -8.22 -12.99
N GLN A 668 -23.58 -9.11 -12.01
CA GLN A 668 -23.69 -10.56 -12.28
C GLN A 668 -24.85 -10.97 -13.22
N GLN A 669 -25.58 -10.02 -13.79
CA GLN A 669 -26.28 -10.17 -15.06
C GLN A 669 -25.35 -10.22 -16.31
N TRP A 670 -24.02 -10.24 -16.18
CA TRP A 670 -23.06 -10.45 -17.29
C TRP A 670 -23.15 -11.88 -17.85
N THR A 671 -24.19 -12.17 -18.61
CA THR A 671 -24.38 -13.40 -19.38
C THR A 671 -23.26 -13.64 -20.38
N GLU A 672 -22.48 -14.69 -20.14
CA GLU A 672 -22.13 -15.75 -21.12
C GLU A 672 -21.72 -17.04 -20.36
N GLU A 673 -21.05 -16.94 -19.21
CA GLU A 673 -20.72 -18.11 -18.37
C GLU A 673 -21.94 -18.72 -17.66
N THR A 674 -22.99 -17.95 -17.41
CA THR A 674 -24.25 -18.42 -16.82
C THR A 674 -25.16 -19.14 -17.82
N LYS A 675 -25.11 -18.86 -19.13
CA LYS A 675 -25.89 -19.61 -20.12
C LYS A 675 -25.39 -21.06 -20.28
N CYS A 676 -24.07 -21.29 -20.20
CA CYS A 676 -23.50 -22.65 -20.18
C CYS A 676 -23.70 -23.38 -18.84
N ARG A 677 -23.98 -22.68 -17.73
CA ARG A 677 -24.16 -23.30 -16.40
C ARG A 677 -25.61 -23.41 -15.93
N LYS A 678 -26.55 -22.63 -16.47
CA LYS A 678 -27.99 -22.81 -16.20
C LYS A 678 -28.51 -24.17 -16.66
N LYS A 679 -27.84 -24.84 -17.61
CA LYS A 679 -28.18 -26.22 -17.99
C LYS A 679 -27.77 -27.27 -16.94
N ASN A 680 -26.90 -26.92 -15.97
CA ASN A 680 -26.30 -27.86 -15.00
C ASN A 680 -26.45 -27.42 -13.53
N ALA A 681 -27.34 -26.46 -13.23
CA ALA A 681 -27.50 -25.93 -11.88
C ALA A 681 -28.98 -25.80 -11.50
N GLU A 682 -29.68 -26.93 -11.47
CA GLU A 682 -30.63 -27.14 -10.38
C GLU A 682 -29.81 -27.09 -9.09
N ILE A 683 -30.08 -26.08 -8.27
CA ILE A 683 -29.60 -26.04 -6.89
C ILE A 683 -30.25 -27.27 -6.23
N PRO A 684 -29.49 -28.23 -5.69
CA PRO A 684 -30.12 -29.37 -5.02
C PRO A 684 -30.93 -28.79 -3.87
N ASP A 685 -32.24 -28.96 -3.95
CA ASP A 685 -33.11 -28.74 -2.81
C ASP A 685 -32.55 -29.57 -1.67
N THR A 686 -32.08 -28.91 -0.61
CA THR A 686 -31.73 -29.59 0.63
C THR A 686 -33.02 -30.00 1.31
N LYS A 687 -33.65 -31.05 0.78
CA LYS A 687 -34.58 -31.94 1.49
C LYS A 687 -34.09 -33.36 1.29
N LYS A 688 -33.22 -33.79 2.20
CA LYS A 688 -33.20 -35.08 2.91
C LYS A 688 -32.00 -35.12 3.84
#